data_AF-A0A5M8SJ41-F1
#
_entry.id   AF-A0A5M8SJ41-F1
#
_cell.length_a   1.000
_cell.length_b   1.000
_cell.length_c   1.000
_cell.angle_alpha   90.00
_cell.angle_beta   90.00
_cell.angle_gamma   90.00
#
_symmetry.space_group_name_H-M   'P 1'
#
loop_
_entity.id
_entity.type
_entity.pdbx_description
1 polymer ?
#
loop_
_entity_poly.entity_id
_entity_poly.type
_entity_poly.pdbx_seq_one_letter_code
_entity_poly.pdbx_strand_id
1 'polypeptide(L)'
;MVQRRLSFAVRLGSLLFCLCAGVWAQTAGLKPLTTLAEVHAISNETAARNLPVRFEATVTYFEPGNVDLFVQDGDAAIYVETPAGTNLRAGDRVRVEGITRASFRPEIEAHQITFLRHGELPAAIEGKFDQLIRAELDCRRVTVHAVVRAANAFTDGPGRSLLLDLSMEGGPIQAQVAEGGTAANVLPLLDSTVEITGAVAGHFDSKMQMTGVLLEVQSLEDLRIVKPASLSPRQLAPRKFDEILQGIRVEDHTERVRVEGTITYYQPGAALVLQDGTRALWVDTRSEEPHAVGDHALVSGFPGVRNGSVVLTGAEIESTRSQTPLQVPVVNAAGLASGVHAFELVSAEGQLLMRVRERAQDQYVIASEGRVFSAIYRHPERGLNLPLSPMLEVPLGSRVRVTGICVLDHGDQFRGQVAFHLLLRSSQDLAVLAGPSLISVRNLAILLGLAVAVMFVVIGKALLLERKLRRQDVAKGAAIERWRTRVIDGINAAIPLRETLLQITELVSFKVQAEYCWAEIEFEGTFGNCPGAEERARLEIVEDEIPARSGGALGRICVGFERHRLKPRVGPEAFENAVRLAALAIETGGRYSELVRRSEVDALTGAQNRFAFDRALDAAIEREREAGGRFGLIYIDLDEFKLVNDQFGHHIGDRYLQETVARLREQLRANDLLARIGGDEFAVLVMNLNSREEVQEIAHRLQSAFGTPFRFDRTEIPASASMGAAVFPEDAASRAALMEYADTRMYMAKRQKKRESKIHVVGEGHGQKTGRWGT
;
A
#
# COMPACT_ATOMS: atom_id res chain seq x y z
N MET A 1 -5.86 -42.14 3.58
CA MET A 1 -6.55 -40.86 3.92
C MET A 1 -7.89 -40.83 3.20
N VAL A 2 -8.73 -41.78 3.61
CA VAL A 2 -10.13 -42.02 3.25
C VAL A 2 -10.81 -42.01 4.62
N GLN A 3 -11.99 -41.37 4.74
CA GLN A 3 -12.64 -40.94 6.01
C GLN A 3 -12.21 -39.55 6.53
N ARG A 4 -12.67 -38.46 5.87
CA ARG A 4 -13.08 -37.20 6.55
C ARG A 4 -13.63 -36.13 5.57
N ARG A 5 -14.47 -36.54 4.60
CA ARG A 5 -15.43 -35.63 3.91
C ARG A 5 -16.77 -36.33 3.64
N LEU A 6 -17.09 -37.30 4.49
CA LEU A 6 -18.33 -38.07 4.52
C LEU A 6 -19.08 -37.76 5.83
N SER A 7 -19.37 -36.48 6.10
CA SER A 7 -20.12 -36.10 7.32
C SER A 7 -20.88 -34.77 7.25
N PHE A 8 -20.97 -34.11 6.09
CA PHE A 8 -21.80 -32.90 5.94
C PHE A 8 -22.86 -33.00 4.83
N ALA A 9 -22.70 -33.87 3.83
CA ALA A 9 -23.72 -34.14 2.80
C ALA A 9 -24.78 -35.19 3.23
N VAL A 10 -24.53 -35.94 4.31
CA VAL A 10 -25.45 -36.99 4.79
C VAL A 10 -26.40 -36.49 5.90
N ARG A 11 -26.27 -35.23 6.36
CA ARG A 11 -27.18 -34.64 7.38
C ARG A 11 -28.19 -33.62 6.84
N LEU A 12 -28.11 -33.21 5.57
CA LEU A 12 -29.20 -32.47 4.91
C LEU A 12 -30.21 -33.42 4.23
N GLY A 13 -29.74 -34.62 3.82
CA GLY A 13 -30.60 -35.68 3.28
C GLY A 13 -31.48 -36.41 4.29
N SER A 14 -31.26 -36.24 5.59
CA SER A 14 -32.09 -36.85 6.65
C SER A 14 -33.12 -35.88 7.25
N LEU A 15 -32.94 -34.57 7.09
CA LEU A 15 -33.93 -33.56 7.49
C LEU A 15 -34.92 -33.23 6.36
N LEU A 16 -34.55 -33.41 5.08
CA LEU A 16 -35.53 -33.38 3.99
C LEU A 16 -36.41 -34.64 3.94
N PHE A 17 -35.93 -35.80 4.40
CA PHE A 17 -36.75 -37.01 4.43
C PHE A 17 -37.86 -36.96 5.50
N CYS A 18 -37.67 -36.19 6.58
CA CYS A 18 -38.71 -35.97 7.60
C CYS A 18 -39.65 -34.79 7.27
N LEU A 19 -39.29 -33.92 6.31
CA LEU A 19 -40.21 -32.91 5.75
C LEU A 19 -41.01 -33.45 4.56
N CYS A 20 -40.49 -34.44 3.84
CA CYS A 20 -41.28 -35.20 2.88
C CYS A 20 -42.35 -36.07 3.55
N ALA A 21 -42.14 -36.59 4.77
CA ALA A 21 -43.20 -37.31 5.49
C ALA A 21 -44.31 -36.38 6.04
N GLY A 22 -44.04 -35.09 6.22
CA GLY A 22 -44.99 -34.10 6.74
C GLY A 22 -46.02 -33.58 5.74
N VAL A 23 -45.77 -33.71 4.44
CA VAL A 23 -46.72 -33.35 3.37
C VAL A 23 -47.71 -34.49 3.09
N TRP A 24 -47.35 -35.73 3.40
CA TRP A 24 -48.16 -36.91 3.11
C TRP A 24 -49.32 -37.12 4.09
N ALA A 25 -49.33 -36.39 5.20
CA ALA A 25 -50.43 -36.42 6.17
C ALA A 25 -51.60 -35.48 5.80
N GLN A 26 -51.46 -34.58 4.82
CA GLN A 26 -52.52 -33.64 4.42
C GLN A 26 -53.30 -34.05 3.16
N THR A 27 -52.80 -35.02 2.37
CA THR A 27 -53.50 -35.53 1.17
C THR A 27 -54.39 -36.75 1.46
N ALA A 28 -54.28 -37.37 2.64
CA ALA A 28 -54.96 -38.61 3.00
C ALA A 28 -56.51 -38.52 3.18
N GLY A 29 -57.14 -37.43 2.73
CA GLY A 29 -58.59 -37.22 2.82
C GLY A 29 -59.26 -36.54 1.62
N LEU A 30 -58.49 -36.18 0.56
CA LEU A 30 -59.06 -35.56 -0.64
C LEU A 30 -59.36 -36.64 -1.68
N LYS A 31 -60.60 -36.65 -2.19
CA LYS A 31 -61.00 -37.57 -3.26
C LYS A 31 -60.13 -37.30 -4.50
N PRO A 32 -59.47 -38.33 -5.08
CA PRO A 32 -58.65 -38.12 -6.26
C PRO A 32 -59.51 -37.67 -7.45
N LEU A 33 -58.96 -36.81 -8.29
CA LEU A 33 -59.55 -36.49 -9.59
C LEU A 33 -59.41 -37.72 -10.49
N THR A 34 -60.51 -38.16 -11.07
CA THR A 34 -60.62 -39.44 -11.77
C THR A 34 -60.78 -39.33 -13.27
N THR A 35 -60.99 -38.12 -13.78
CA THR A 35 -61.13 -37.86 -15.22
C THR A 35 -60.31 -36.64 -15.64
N LEU A 36 -59.90 -36.58 -16.91
CA LEU A 36 -59.19 -35.42 -17.44
C LEU A 36 -60.06 -34.15 -17.43
N ALA A 37 -61.38 -34.29 -17.61
CA ALA A 37 -62.32 -33.16 -17.53
C ALA A 37 -62.34 -32.51 -16.13
N GLU A 38 -62.25 -33.32 -15.06
CA GLU A 38 -62.14 -32.81 -13.70
C GLU A 38 -60.84 -32.03 -13.49
N VAL A 39 -59.73 -32.44 -14.12
CA VAL A 39 -58.45 -31.73 -14.05
C VAL A 39 -58.49 -30.42 -14.84
N HIS A 40 -59.14 -30.37 -16.00
CA HIS A 40 -59.31 -29.12 -16.75
C HIS A 40 -60.24 -28.10 -16.08
N ALA A 41 -61.16 -28.57 -15.23
CA ALA A 41 -62.13 -27.71 -14.56
C ALA A 41 -61.52 -26.93 -13.37
N ILE A 42 -60.33 -27.29 -12.88
CA ILE A 42 -59.68 -26.63 -11.75
C ILE A 42 -58.77 -25.48 -12.19
N SER A 43 -58.60 -24.48 -11.33
CA SER A 43 -57.66 -23.37 -11.57
C SER A 43 -56.22 -23.77 -11.24
N ASN A 44 -55.23 -23.05 -11.78
CA ASN A 44 -53.83 -23.22 -11.38
C ASN A 44 -53.61 -23.01 -9.86
N GLU A 45 -54.34 -22.10 -9.22
CA GLU A 45 -54.28 -21.93 -7.76
C GLU A 45 -54.73 -23.19 -7.01
N THR A 46 -55.72 -23.90 -7.55
CA THR A 46 -56.21 -25.16 -7.01
C THR A 46 -55.22 -26.29 -7.30
N ALA A 47 -54.69 -26.34 -8.53
CA ALA A 47 -53.71 -27.33 -8.96
C ALA A 47 -52.41 -27.26 -8.15
N ALA A 48 -51.97 -26.05 -7.75
CA ALA A 48 -50.80 -25.83 -6.90
C ALA A 48 -50.90 -26.48 -5.50
N ARG A 49 -52.09 -26.93 -5.10
CA ARG A 49 -52.32 -27.66 -3.84
C ARG A 49 -52.02 -29.15 -3.94
N ASN A 50 -51.52 -29.62 -5.09
CA ASN A 50 -51.08 -31.00 -5.30
C ASN A 50 -52.19 -32.03 -5.06
N LEU A 51 -53.35 -31.80 -5.67
CA LEU A 51 -54.49 -32.69 -5.54
C LEU A 51 -54.13 -34.06 -6.13
N PRO A 52 -54.48 -35.17 -5.46
CA PRO A 52 -54.22 -36.50 -6.00
C PRO A 52 -55.05 -36.75 -7.25
N VAL A 53 -54.45 -37.42 -8.25
CA VAL A 53 -55.14 -37.82 -9.48
C VAL A 53 -54.97 -39.32 -9.73
N ARG A 54 -56.02 -39.94 -10.28
CA ARG A 54 -56.03 -41.33 -10.75
C ARG A 54 -57.00 -41.46 -11.92
N PHE A 55 -56.50 -41.41 -13.15
CA PHE A 55 -57.33 -41.54 -14.35
C PHE A 55 -56.71 -42.52 -15.36
N GLU A 56 -57.51 -42.92 -16.34
CA GLU A 56 -57.04 -43.72 -17.48
C GLU A 56 -57.12 -42.88 -18.75
N ALA A 57 -56.08 -42.91 -19.57
CA ALA A 57 -56.02 -42.16 -20.82
C ALA A 57 -55.13 -42.88 -21.83
N THR A 58 -55.27 -42.52 -23.11
CA THR A 58 -54.47 -43.09 -24.20
C THR A 58 -53.28 -42.17 -24.49
N VAL A 59 -52.08 -42.73 -24.57
CA VAL A 59 -50.86 -42.01 -24.94
C VAL A 59 -50.96 -41.55 -26.39
N THR A 60 -50.87 -40.24 -26.63
CA THR A 60 -50.87 -39.65 -27.97
C THR A 60 -49.47 -39.28 -28.46
N TYR A 61 -48.54 -39.02 -27.54
CA TYR A 61 -47.14 -38.75 -27.82
C TYR A 61 -46.28 -39.14 -26.62
N PHE A 62 -45.14 -39.77 -26.88
CA PHE A 62 -44.13 -40.07 -25.86
C PHE A 62 -42.73 -40.17 -26.50
N GLU A 63 -41.77 -39.44 -25.95
CA GLU A 63 -40.37 -39.48 -26.36
C GLU A 63 -39.50 -40.19 -25.29
N PRO A 64 -38.89 -41.35 -25.60
CA PRO A 64 -38.09 -42.08 -24.63
C PRO A 64 -36.87 -41.30 -24.12
N GLY A 65 -36.79 -41.12 -22.80
CA GLY A 65 -35.70 -40.39 -22.15
C GLY A 65 -35.98 -38.90 -21.93
N ASN A 66 -37.05 -38.38 -22.52
CA ASN A 66 -37.64 -37.10 -22.18
C ASN A 66 -38.75 -37.33 -21.11
N VAL A 67 -39.13 -36.28 -20.38
CA VAL A 67 -40.22 -36.31 -19.39
C VAL A 67 -41.60 -36.09 -20.02
N ASP A 68 -41.64 -35.70 -21.30
CA ASP A 68 -42.84 -35.24 -21.99
C ASP A 68 -43.75 -36.39 -22.43
N LEU A 69 -44.93 -36.49 -21.79
CA LEU A 69 -45.98 -37.43 -22.14
C LEU A 69 -47.30 -36.69 -22.34
N PHE A 70 -47.93 -36.92 -23.50
CA PHE A 70 -49.26 -36.42 -23.78
C PHE A 70 -50.24 -37.58 -23.77
N VAL A 71 -51.34 -37.42 -23.05
CA VAL A 71 -52.41 -38.41 -22.97
C VAL A 71 -53.76 -37.78 -23.25
N GLN A 72 -54.65 -38.54 -23.88
CA GLN A 72 -55.99 -38.10 -24.25
C GLN A 72 -57.05 -39.15 -23.91
N ASP A 73 -58.20 -38.69 -23.42
CA ASP A 73 -59.39 -39.47 -23.19
C ASP A 73 -60.63 -38.71 -23.68
N GLY A 74 -61.26 -39.19 -24.75
CA GLY A 74 -62.31 -38.46 -25.44
C GLY A 74 -61.81 -37.12 -25.99
N ASP A 75 -62.50 -36.03 -25.62
CA ASP A 75 -62.16 -34.65 -26.03
C ASP A 75 -61.17 -33.93 -25.10
N ALA A 76 -60.77 -34.58 -24.00
CA ALA A 76 -59.84 -34.01 -23.03
C ALA A 76 -58.45 -34.63 -23.19
N ALA A 77 -57.43 -33.79 -23.23
CA ALA A 77 -56.03 -34.21 -23.29
C ALA A 77 -55.19 -33.40 -22.29
N ILE A 78 -54.09 -33.96 -21.79
CA ILE A 78 -53.25 -33.28 -20.81
C ILE A 78 -51.79 -33.70 -20.95
N TYR A 79 -50.90 -32.79 -20.57
CA TYR A 79 -49.49 -33.07 -20.34
C TYR A 79 -49.28 -33.77 -18.99
N VAL A 80 -48.42 -34.78 -18.99
CA VAL A 80 -48.04 -35.56 -17.82
C VAL A 80 -46.52 -35.61 -17.74
N GLU A 81 -45.94 -35.11 -16.66
CA GLU A 81 -44.53 -35.33 -16.34
C GLU A 81 -44.34 -36.79 -15.89
N THR A 82 -43.45 -37.52 -16.56
CA THR A 82 -43.26 -38.96 -16.31
C THR A 82 -42.15 -39.28 -15.29
N PRO A 83 -42.29 -40.36 -14.51
CA PRO A 83 -41.19 -40.89 -13.71
C PRO A 83 -40.01 -41.34 -14.59
N ALA A 84 -38.79 -41.20 -14.07
CA ALA A 84 -37.59 -41.70 -14.74
C ALA A 84 -37.69 -43.20 -15.07
N GLY A 85 -37.30 -43.58 -16.29
CA GLY A 85 -37.33 -44.97 -16.76
C GLY A 85 -38.70 -45.45 -17.27
N THR A 86 -39.68 -44.54 -17.42
CA THR A 86 -40.93 -44.82 -18.12
C THR A 86 -40.64 -45.22 -19.57
N ASN A 87 -41.35 -46.23 -20.08
CA ASN A 87 -41.22 -46.70 -21.46
C ASN A 87 -42.62 -47.02 -21.99
N LEU A 88 -43.15 -46.14 -22.81
CA LEU A 88 -44.49 -46.19 -23.38
C LEU A 88 -44.43 -45.98 -24.89
N ARG A 89 -45.55 -46.21 -25.58
CA ARG A 89 -45.70 -45.91 -27.00
C ARG A 89 -47.03 -45.21 -27.26
N ALA A 90 -47.07 -44.40 -28.30
CA ALA A 90 -48.31 -43.84 -28.82
C ALA A 90 -49.32 -44.98 -29.10
N GLY A 91 -50.57 -44.81 -28.65
CA GLY A 91 -51.62 -45.83 -28.69
C GLY A 91 -51.75 -46.68 -27.42
N ASP A 92 -50.79 -46.62 -26.49
CA ASP A 92 -50.91 -47.32 -25.21
C ASP A 92 -52.01 -46.69 -24.34
N ARG A 93 -52.92 -47.51 -23.81
CA ARG A 93 -53.84 -47.11 -22.75
C ARG A 93 -53.14 -47.30 -21.42
N VAL A 94 -53.06 -46.24 -20.63
CA VAL A 94 -52.36 -46.21 -19.35
C VAL A 94 -53.27 -45.75 -18.22
N ARG A 95 -52.95 -46.17 -17.00
CA ARG A 95 -53.45 -45.57 -15.76
C ARG A 95 -52.37 -44.67 -15.18
N VAL A 96 -52.70 -43.41 -14.96
CA VAL A 96 -51.81 -42.39 -14.41
C VAL A 96 -52.20 -42.12 -12.96
N GLU A 97 -51.24 -42.25 -12.06
CA GLU A 97 -51.37 -41.89 -10.64
C GLU A 97 -50.32 -40.83 -10.29
N GLY A 98 -50.79 -39.72 -9.74
CA GLY A 98 -50.00 -38.50 -9.65
C GLY A 98 -50.61 -37.44 -8.76
N ILE A 99 -50.07 -36.24 -8.90
CA ILE A 99 -50.58 -35.01 -8.29
C ILE A 99 -50.71 -33.93 -9.34
N THR A 100 -51.64 -33.00 -9.15
CA THR A 100 -51.75 -31.81 -9.99
C THR A 100 -50.60 -30.84 -9.74
N ARG A 101 -50.17 -30.11 -10.77
CA ARG A 101 -49.24 -28.97 -10.68
C ARG A 101 -49.81 -27.75 -11.41
N ALA A 102 -49.40 -26.58 -10.97
CA ALA A 102 -49.74 -25.33 -11.65
C ALA A 102 -48.75 -25.07 -12.80
N SER A 103 -49.26 -24.74 -13.97
CA SER A 103 -48.47 -24.50 -15.18
C SER A 103 -49.23 -23.49 -16.08
N PHE A 104 -49.05 -23.51 -17.40
CA PHE A 104 -49.88 -22.69 -18.31
C PHE A 104 -51.36 -23.05 -18.16
N ARG A 105 -51.64 -24.35 -18.15
CA ARG A 105 -52.86 -24.98 -17.64
C ARG A 105 -52.46 -26.02 -16.60
N PRO A 106 -53.37 -26.45 -15.71
CA PRO A 106 -53.06 -27.52 -14.77
C PRO A 106 -52.46 -28.73 -15.49
N GLU A 107 -51.35 -29.24 -14.95
CA GLU A 107 -50.65 -30.42 -15.48
C GLU A 107 -50.53 -31.49 -14.39
N ILE A 108 -50.03 -32.67 -14.76
CA ILE A 108 -49.89 -33.80 -13.84
C ILE A 108 -48.42 -34.18 -13.67
N GLU A 109 -47.97 -34.25 -12.42
CA GLU A 109 -46.74 -34.95 -12.07
C GLU A 109 -47.09 -36.38 -11.66
N ALA A 110 -46.77 -37.35 -12.51
CA ALA A 110 -47.04 -38.75 -12.24
C ALA A 110 -45.94 -39.36 -11.36
N HIS A 111 -46.32 -40.11 -10.33
CA HIS A 111 -45.37 -40.95 -9.58
C HIS A 111 -45.45 -42.41 -10.03
N GLN A 112 -46.55 -42.79 -10.68
CA GLN A 112 -46.73 -44.12 -11.23
C GLN A 112 -47.58 -44.07 -12.51
N ILE A 113 -47.08 -44.70 -13.57
CA ILE A 113 -47.82 -44.92 -14.80
C ILE A 113 -47.87 -46.41 -15.06
N THR A 114 -49.08 -46.96 -15.16
CA THR A 114 -49.29 -48.40 -15.36
C THR A 114 -49.85 -48.65 -16.76
N PHE A 115 -49.12 -49.41 -17.57
CA PHE A 115 -49.62 -49.89 -18.86
C PHE A 115 -50.81 -50.84 -18.66
N LEU A 116 -51.90 -50.62 -19.41
CA LEU A 116 -53.11 -51.45 -19.36
C LEU A 116 -53.23 -52.33 -20.62
N ARG A 117 -53.16 -51.72 -21.80
CA ARG A 117 -53.23 -52.38 -23.10
C ARG A 117 -52.74 -51.45 -24.21
N HIS A 118 -52.37 -52.02 -25.36
CA HIS A 118 -52.14 -51.25 -26.58
C HIS A 118 -53.44 -51.15 -27.40
N GLY A 119 -53.68 -50.03 -28.07
CA GLY A 119 -54.90 -49.79 -28.86
C GLY A 119 -54.72 -48.72 -29.93
N GLU A 120 -55.83 -48.35 -30.55
CA GLU A 120 -55.84 -47.29 -31.57
C GLU A 120 -55.67 -45.91 -30.94
N LEU A 121 -55.01 -45.02 -31.68
CA LEU A 121 -54.90 -43.62 -31.32
C LEU A 121 -56.28 -42.94 -31.38
N PRO A 122 -56.55 -41.95 -30.51
CA PRO A 122 -57.72 -41.10 -30.64
C PRO A 122 -57.81 -40.46 -32.03
N ALA A 123 -59.03 -40.37 -32.57
CA ALA A 123 -59.28 -39.70 -33.84
C ALA A 123 -58.77 -38.26 -33.78
N ALA A 124 -57.95 -37.88 -34.76
CA ALA A 124 -57.49 -36.50 -34.89
C ALA A 124 -58.63 -35.62 -35.41
N ILE A 125 -58.67 -34.39 -34.91
CA ILE A 125 -59.56 -33.35 -35.41
C ILE A 125 -58.77 -32.36 -36.26
N GLU A 126 -59.44 -31.65 -37.16
CA GLU A 126 -58.80 -30.59 -37.93
C GLU A 126 -58.41 -29.42 -37.01
N GLY A 127 -57.13 -29.04 -37.01
CA GLY A 127 -56.62 -27.90 -36.26
C GLY A 127 -56.54 -26.64 -37.11
N LYS A 128 -57.21 -25.57 -36.70
CA LYS A 128 -57.07 -24.22 -37.31
C LYS A 128 -56.13 -23.36 -36.50
N PHE A 129 -55.33 -22.53 -37.17
CA PHE A 129 -54.31 -21.70 -36.51
C PHE A 129 -54.85 -20.90 -35.32
N ASP A 130 -55.99 -20.21 -35.48
CA ASP A 130 -56.63 -19.41 -34.43
C ASP A 130 -56.98 -20.23 -33.17
N GLN A 131 -57.36 -21.50 -33.33
CA GLN A 131 -57.69 -22.38 -32.21
C GLN A 131 -56.41 -22.89 -31.53
N LEU A 132 -55.38 -23.19 -32.32
CA LEU A 132 -54.09 -23.67 -31.84
C LEU A 132 -53.36 -22.59 -31.03
N ILE A 133 -53.26 -21.36 -31.55
CA ILE A 133 -52.54 -20.25 -30.89
C ILE A 133 -53.26 -19.75 -29.63
N ARG A 134 -54.57 -20.00 -29.50
CA ARG A 134 -55.36 -19.74 -28.28
C ARG A 134 -55.35 -20.91 -27.29
N ALA A 135 -54.59 -21.96 -27.59
CA ALA A 135 -54.53 -23.20 -26.83
C ALA A 135 -55.91 -23.86 -26.61
N GLU A 136 -56.88 -23.67 -27.52
CA GLU A 136 -58.21 -24.29 -27.41
C GLU A 136 -58.13 -25.82 -27.55
N LEU A 137 -57.16 -26.30 -28.33
CA LEU A 137 -56.91 -27.71 -28.61
C LEU A 137 -55.66 -28.25 -27.89
N ASP A 138 -55.22 -27.59 -26.82
CA ASP A 138 -54.01 -27.94 -26.06
C ASP A 138 -53.96 -29.43 -25.70
N CYS A 139 -52.80 -30.05 -25.90
CA CYS A 139 -52.50 -31.48 -25.75
C CYS A 139 -53.30 -32.44 -26.66
N ARG A 140 -54.33 -31.98 -27.37
CA ARG A 140 -55.18 -32.84 -28.19
C ARG A 140 -54.47 -33.25 -29.47
N ARG A 141 -54.78 -34.45 -29.96
CA ARG A 141 -54.31 -34.90 -31.27
C ARG A 141 -55.08 -34.19 -32.39
N VAL A 142 -54.36 -33.48 -33.25
CA VAL A 142 -54.91 -32.71 -34.38
C VAL A 142 -54.20 -33.06 -35.68
N THR A 143 -54.90 -32.87 -36.80
CA THR A 143 -54.34 -32.89 -38.14
C THR A 143 -54.37 -31.48 -38.72
N VAL A 144 -53.26 -31.04 -39.31
CA VAL A 144 -53.15 -29.73 -39.96
C VAL A 144 -52.57 -29.86 -41.37
N HIS A 145 -52.97 -28.93 -42.23
CA HIS A 145 -52.40 -28.77 -43.57
C HIS A 145 -51.45 -27.56 -43.58
N ALA A 146 -50.19 -27.80 -43.92
CA ALA A 146 -49.18 -26.75 -43.89
C ALA A 146 -48.12 -26.94 -44.99
N VAL A 147 -47.42 -25.88 -45.33
CA VAL A 147 -46.25 -25.91 -46.21
C VAL A 147 -44.99 -26.02 -45.36
N VAL A 148 -44.11 -26.96 -45.66
CA VAL A 148 -42.82 -27.10 -44.97
C VAL A 148 -41.87 -26.02 -45.44
N ARG A 149 -41.49 -25.10 -44.54
CA ARG A 149 -40.56 -24.00 -44.83
C ARG A 149 -39.13 -24.35 -44.45
N ALA A 150 -38.92 -25.07 -43.36
CA ALA A 150 -37.60 -25.57 -42.98
C ALA A 150 -37.74 -26.93 -42.32
N ALA A 151 -36.66 -27.70 -42.36
CA ALA A 151 -36.65 -29.01 -41.74
C ALA A 151 -35.23 -29.34 -41.28
N ASN A 152 -35.05 -29.45 -39.96
CA ASN A 152 -33.75 -29.56 -39.33
C ASN A 152 -33.70 -30.82 -38.46
N ALA A 153 -32.87 -31.78 -38.85
CA ALA A 153 -32.61 -32.95 -38.03
C ALA A 153 -31.61 -32.60 -36.93
N PHE A 154 -31.95 -32.94 -35.69
CA PHE A 154 -31.09 -32.77 -34.53
C PHE A 154 -31.06 -34.06 -33.71
N THR A 155 -30.10 -34.17 -32.80
CA THR A 155 -30.01 -35.32 -31.90
C THR A 155 -30.29 -34.83 -30.49
N ASP A 156 -31.47 -35.17 -29.99
CA ASP A 156 -31.83 -34.97 -28.58
C ASP A 156 -32.12 -36.35 -27.98
N GLY A 157 -31.37 -36.72 -26.93
CA GLY A 157 -31.39 -38.08 -26.40
C GLY A 157 -30.84 -39.17 -27.35
N PRO A 158 -31.31 -40.43 -27.23
CA PRO A 158 -30.78 -41.58 -27.99
C PRO A 158 -31.29 -41.65 -29.45
N GLY A 159 -32.25 -40.81 -29.85
CA GLY A 159 -32.89 -40.77 -31.16
C GLY A 159 -32.48 -39.58 -32.02
N ARG A 160 -32.89 -39.58 -33.30
CA ARG A 160 -32.79 -38.42 -34.19
C ARG A 160 -34.17 -37.80 -34.35
N SER A 161 -34.35 -36.63 -33.75
CA SER A 161 -35.59 -35.86 -33.84
C SER A 161 -35.51 -34.89 -35.02
N LEU A 162 -36.66 -34.52 -35.58
CA LEU A 162 -36.76 -33.60 -36.71
C LEU A 162 -37.65 -32.44 -36.33
N LEU A 163 -37.12 -31.22 -36.44
CA LEU A 163 -37.89 -29.99 -36.26
C LEU A 163 -38.30 -29.44 -37.62
N LEU A 164 -39.60 -29.27 -37.82
CA LEU A 164 -40.18 -28.70 -39.03
C LEU A 164 -40.71 -27.30 -38.72
N ASP A 165 -40.26 -26.31 -39.48
CA ASP A 165 -40.93 -25.01 -39.54
C ASP A 165 -42.00 -25.08 -40.62
N LEU A 166 -43.26 -24.89 -40.21
CA LEU A 166 -44.43 -25.06 -41.05
C LEU A 166 -45.20 -23.74 -41.17
N SER A 167 -45.81 -23.54 -42.33
CA SER A 167 -46.64 -22.37 -42.62
C SER A 167 -48.03 -22.86 -43.03
N MET A 168 -49.04 -22.59 -42.20
CA MET A 168 -50.44 -22.90 -42.50
C MET A 168 -51.24 -21.61 -42.70
N GLU A 169 -52.50 -21.74 -43.12
CA GLU A 169 -53.41 -20.60 -43.18
C GLU A 169 -53.61 -20.02 -41.77
N GLY A 170 -53.35 -18.72 -41.63
CA GLY A 170 -53.45 -17.98 -40.36
C GLY A 170 -52.11 -17.72 -39.67
N GLY A 171 -51.07 -18.53 -39.92
CA GLY A 171 -49.74 -18.24 -39.36
C GLY A 171 -48.73 -19.41 -39.35
N PRO A 172 -47.52 -19.15 -38.82
CA PRO A 172 -46.46 -20.15 -38.71
C PRO A 172 -46.68 -21.06 -37.48
N ILE A 173 -46.36 -22.34 -37.63
CA ILE A 173 -46.34 -23.33 -36.55
C ILE A 173 -45.05 -24.15 -36.63
N GLN A 174 -44.67 -24.82 -35.54
CA GLN A 174 -43.57 -25.79 -35.56
C GLN A 174 -44.10 -27.20 -35.32
N ALA A 175 -43.40 -28.20 -35.84
CA ALA A 175 -43.66 -29.59 -35.50
C ALA A 175 -42.36 -30.30 -35.16
N GLN A 176 -42.33 -30.97 -34.01
CA GLN A 176 -41.24 -31.82 -33.56
C GLN A 176 -41.62 -33.27 -33.82
N VAL A 177 -40.82 -33.98 -34.60
CA VAL A 177 -41.00 -35.40 -34.91
C VAL A 177 -39.96 -36.20 -34.13
N ALA A 178 -40.38 -36.97 -33.12
CA ALA A 178 -39.47 -37.74 -32.26
C ALA A 178 -38.68 -38.80 -33.06
N GLU A 179 -39.35 -39.51 -33.97
CA GLU A 179 -38.71 -40.48 -34.88
C GLU A 179 -38.47 -39.85 -36.27
N GLY A 180 -37.69 -38.77 -36.30
CA GLY A 180 -37.50 -37.87 -37.43
C GLY A 180 -36.62 -38.38 -38.59
N GLY A 181 -35.98 -39.55 -38.47
CA GLY A 181 -35.21 -40.17 -39.55
C GLY A 181 -33.86 -39.51 -39.85
N THR A 182 -33.47 -39.42 -41.14
CA THR A 182 -32.18 -38.86 -41.60
C THR A 182 -32.37 -37.69 -42.55
N ALA A 183 -31.34 -36.85 -42.74
CA ALA A 183 -31.38 -35.70 -43.66
C ALA A 183 -31.84 -36.04 -45.10
N ALA A 184 -31.56 -37.26 -45.59
CA ALA A 184 -32.02 -37.71 -46.91
C ALA A 184 -33.55 -37.85 -47.00
N ASN A 185 -34.23 -38.13 -45.89
CA ASN A 185 -35.68 -38.26 -45.81
C ASN A 185 -36.39 -36.89 -45.81
N VAL A 186 -35.63 -35.82 -45.55
CA VAL A 186 -36.16 -34.49 -45.25
C VAL A 186 -36.19 -33.58 -46.49
N LEU A 187 -35.20 -33.70 -47.37
CA LEU A 187 -35.10 -32.87 -48.60
C LEU A 187 -36.37 -32.89 -49.48
N PRO A 188 -37.08 -34.03 -49.67
CA PRO A 188 -38.32 -34.05 -50.45
C PRO A 188 -39.49 -33.31 -49.79
N LEU A 189 -39.41 -33.04 -48.48
CA LEU A 189 -40.46 -32.35 -47.73
C LEU A 189 -40.43 -30.84 -47.96
N LEU A 190 -39.25 -30.27 -48.18
CA LEU A 190 -39.07 -28.83 -48.29
C LEU A 190 -39.95 -28.24 -49.40
N ASP A 191 -40.67 -27.18 -49.04
CA ASP A 191 -41.65 -26.44 -49.86
C ASP A 191 -42.87 -27.25 -50.32
N SER A 192 -43.00 -28.50 -49.88
CA SER A 192 -44.18 -29.33 -50.14
C SER A 192 -45.31 -28.98 -49.18
N THR A 193 -46.55 -29.11 -49.64
CA THR A 193 -47.73 -29.09 -48.76
C THR A 193 -47.91 -30.47 -48.14
N VAL A 194 -47.93 -30.50 -46.82
CA VAL A 194 -48.05 -31.72 -46.01
C VAL A 194 -49.31 -31.66 -45.16
N GLU A 195 -49.89 -32.84 -44.95
CA GLU A 195 -50.84 -33.13 -43.89
C GLU A 195 -50.03 -33.78 -42.77
N ILE A 196 -50.07 -33.18 -41.57
CA ILE A 196 -49.30 -33.67 -40.42
C ILE A 196 -50.23 -33.82 -39.22
N THR A 197 -50.07 -34.93 -38.51
CA THR A 197 -50.89 -35.26 -37.35
C THR A 197 -50.04 -35.38 -36.09
N GLY A 198 -50.41 -34.69 -35.02
CA GLY A 198 -49.65 -34.68 -33.78
C GLY A 198 -50.45 -34.15 -32.60
N ALA A 199 -49.90 -34.27 -31.40
CA ALA A 199 -50.45 -33.63 -30.19
C ALA A 199 -50.09 -32.14 -30.19
N VAL A 200 -51.07 -31.27 -29.90
CA VAL A 200 -50.81 -29.83 -29.81
C VAL A 200 -50.06 -29.51 -28.52
N ALA A 201 -49.01 -28.71 -28.66
CA ALA A 201 -48.27 -28.09 -27.58
C ALA A 201 -48.09 -26.59 -27.89
N GLY A 202 -47.35 -25.90 -27.04
CA GLY A 202 -47.00 -24.50 -27.24
C GLY A 202 -45.53 -24.25 -27.01
N HIS A 203 -45.01 -23.21 -27.65
CA HIS A 203 -43.79 -22.57 -27.18
C HIS A 203 -44.16 -21.62 -26.06
N PHE A 204 -43.41 -21.67 -24.96
CA PHE A 204 -43.64 -20.82 -23.80
C PHE A 204 -42.41 -19.99 -23.49
N ASP A 205 -42.61 -18.74 -23.08
CA ASP A 205 -41.54 -17.94 -22.51
C ASP A 205 -41.29 -18.29 -21.03
N SER A 206 -40.29 -17.65 -20.42
CA SER A 206 -39.95 -17.85 -19.00
C SER A 206 -41.06 -17.47 -18.00
N LYS A 207 -42.15 -16.82 -18.47
CA LYS A 207 -43.32 -16.45 -17.68
C LYS A 207 -44.50 -17.38 -17.93
N MET A 208 -44.29 -18.49 -18.65
CA MET A 208 -45.34 -19.43 -19.07
C MET A 208 -46.40 -18.77 -19.96
N GLN A 209 -46.02 -17.80 -20.79
CA GLN A 209 -46.88 -17.22 -21.81
C GLN A 209 -46.65 -17.94 -23.13
N MET A 210 -47.73 -18.38 -23.79
CA MET A 210 -47.64 -19.02 -25.08
C MET A 210 -47.17 -18.01 -26.15
N THR A 211 -46.08 -18.32 -26.83
CA THR A 211 -45.44 -17.49 -27.87
C THR A 211 -45.57 -18.08 -29.28
N GLY A 212 -45.96 -19.35 -29.39
CA GLY A 212 -46.14 -20.03 -30.67
C GLY A 212 -46.79 -21.40 -30.50
N VAL A 213 -47.16 -22.01 -31.63
CA VAL A 213 -47.77 -23.34 -31.70
C VAL A 213 -46.70 -24.37 -32.02
N LEU A 214 -46.70 -25.47 -31.25
CA LEU A 214 -45.85 -26.64 -31.49
C LEU A 214 -46.75 -27.86 -31.68
N LEU A 215 -46.40 -28.76 -32.60
CA LEU A 215 -47.01 -30.07 -32.74
C LEU A 215 -45.98 -31.14 -32.38
N GLU A 216 -46.30 -31.95 -31.38
CA GLU A 216 -45.52 -33.12 -31.00
C GLU A 216 -46.00 -34.32 -31.82
N VAL A 217 -45.15 -34.79 -32.72
CA VAL A 217 -45.44 -35.82 -33.72
C VAL A 217 -44.59 -37.04 -33.40
N GLN A 218 -45.23 -38.20 -33.27
CA GLN A 218 -44.52 -39.41 -32.85
C GLN A 218 -43.50 -39.85 -33.91
N SER A 219 -43.93 -39.90 -35.18
CA SER A 219 -43.13 -40.46 -36.27
C SER A 219 -43.41 -39.77 -37.60
N LEU A 220 -42.47 -39.90 -38.54
CA LEU A 220 -42.63 -39.43 -39.92
C LEU A 220 -43.81 -40.09 -40.65
N GLU A 221 -44.32 -41.22 -40.16
CA GLU A 221 -45.53 -41.87 -40.71
C GLU A 221 -46.81 -41.02 -40.51
N ASP A 222 -46.85 -40.17 -39.48
CA ASP A 222 -47.94 -39.22 -39.24
C ASP A 222 -47.87 -37.98 -40.15
N LEU A 223 -46.91 -37.95 -41.09
CA LEU A 223 -46.74 -36.90 -42.09
C LEU A 223 -46.98 -37.46 -43.49
N ARG A 224 -47.85 -36.80 -44.25
CA ARG A 224 -48.18 -37.16 -45.63
C ARG A 224 -48.02 -35.96 -46.57
N ILE A 225 -47.29 -36.12 -47.66
CA ILE A 225 -47.22 -35.09 -48.71
C ILE A 225 -48.54 -35.08 -49.47
N VAL A 226 -49.28 -33.96 -49.39
CA VAL A 226 -50.52 -33.72 -50.12
C VAL A 226 -50.21 -33.15 -51.51
N LYS A 227 -49.24 -32.24 -51.57
CA LYS A 227 -48.77 -31.63 -52.82
C LYS A 227 -47.24 -31.47 -52.79
N PRO A 228 -46.49 -32.13 -53.67
CA PRO A 228 -45.04 -31.97 -53.72
C PRO A 228 -44.65 -30.57 -54.20
N ALA A 229 -43.47 -30.10 -53.78
CA ALA A 229 -42.87 -28.86 -54.27
C ALA A 229 -42.66 -28.91 -55.79
N SER A 230 -42.95 -27.79 -56.48
CA SER A 230 -42.77 -27.69 -57.93
C SER A 230 -41.30 -27.68 -58.36
N LEU A 231 -40.41 -27.17 -57.52
CA LEU A 231 -38.97 -27.08 -57.72
C LEU A 231 -38.27 -27.37 -56.39
N SER A 232 -37.17 -28.11 -56.41
CA SER A 232 -36.34 -28.26 -55.22
C SER A 232 -35.63 -26.94 -54.89
N PRO A 233 -35.41 -26.60 -53.60
CA PRO A 233 -34.59 -25.46 -53.19
C PRO A 233 -33.22 -25.41 -53.89
N ARG A 234 -32.63 -26.58 -54.15
CA ARG A 234 -31.32 -26.75 -54.81
C ARG A 234 -31.34 -26.55 -56.33
N GLN A 235 -32.52 -26.43 -56.94
CA GLN A 235 -32.70 -26.21 -58.37
C GLN A 235 -33.03 -24.75 -58.71
N LEU A 236 -33.28 -23.91 -57.69
CA LEU A 236 -33.51 -22.48 -57.87
C LEU A 236 -32.26 -21.82 -58.46
N ALA A 237 -32.46 -20.91 -59.43
CA ALA A 237 -31.39 -20.09 -59.96
C ALA A 237 -30.96 -19.04 -58.91
N PRO A 238 -29.65 -18.85 -58.67
CA PRO A 238 -29.17 -17.85 -57.73
C PRO A 238 -29.51 -16.44 -58.23
N ARG A 239 -29.99 -15.59 -57.33
CA ARG A 239 -30.25 -14.16 -57.53
C ARG A 239 -29.15 -13.33 -56.88
N LYS A 240 -28.93 -12.13 -57.41
CA LYS A 240 -28.00 -11.17 -56.82
C LYS A 240 -28.57 -10.56 -55.54
N PHE A 241 -27.67 -10.17 -54.62
CA PHE A 241 -28.07 -9.58 -53.34
C PHE A 241 -28.92 -8.31 -53.54
N ASP A 242 -28.56 -7.44 -54.51
CA ASP A 242 -29.29 -6.20 -54.75
C ASP A 242 -30.77 -6.43 -55.15
N GLU A 243 -31.08 -7.52 -55.87
CA GLU A 243 -32.46 -7.84 -56.25
C GLU A 243 -33.32 -8.18 -55.02
N ILE A 244 -32.69 -8.83 -54.03
CA ILE A 244 -33.34 -9.23 -52.77
C ILE A 244 -33.50 -8.01 -51.85
N LEU A 245 -32.46 -7.18 -51.75
CA LEU A 245 -32.43 -6.02 -50.87
C LEU A 245 -33.34 -4.87 -51.35
N GLN A 246 -33.57 -4.72 -52.66
CA GLN A 246 -34.39 -3.62 -53.22
C GLN A 246 -35.83 -4.02 -53.53
N GLY A 247 -36.10 -5.29 -53.83
CA GLY A 247 -37.34 -5.71 -54.48
C GLY A 247 -38.32 -6.52 -53.63
N ILE A 248 -37.92 -7.00 -52.45
CA ILE A 248 -38.73 -7.99 -51.73
C ILE A 248 -39.68 -7.36 -50.74
N ARG A 249 -40.97 -7.66 -50.92
CA ARG A 249 -41.99 -7.50 -49.88
C ARG A 249 -42.01 -8.79 -49.05
N VAL A 250 -41.73 -8.64 -47.77
CA VAL A 250 -41.88 -9.73 -46.80
C VAL A 250 -43.37 -9.83 -46.48
N GLU A 251 -44.01 -10.87 -47.03
CA GLU A 251 -45.40 -11.23 -46.86
C GLU A 251 -45.44 -12.71 -46.43
N ASP A 252 -46.55 -13.19 -45.85
CA ASP A 252 -46.65 -14.58 -45.37
C ASP A 252 -46.42 -15.63 -46.48
N HIS A 253 -46.51 -15.21 -47.75
CA HIS A 253 -46.33 -16.03 -48.94
C HIS A 253 -45.05 -15.72 -49.74
N THR A 254 -44.04 -15.08 -49.14
CA THR A 254 -42.77 -14.83 -49.86
C THR A 254 -42.18 -16.16 -50.36
N GLU A 255 -41.80 -16.16 -51.65
CA GLU A 255 -41.17 -17.31 -52.30
C GLU A 255 -39.76 -17.54 -51.77
N ARG A 256 -39.31 -18.81 -51.80
CA ARG A 256 -37.92 -19.15 -51.52
C ARG A 256 -37.01 -18.52 -52.57
N VAL A 257 -35.97 -17.84 -52.13
CA VAL A 257 -34.92 -17.31 -52.99
C VAL A 257 -33.64 -18.11 -52.79
N ARG A 258 -32.77 -18.11 -53.80
CA ARG A 258 -31.42 -18.65 -53.69
C ARG A 258 -30.42 -17.55 -53.98
N VAL A 259 -29.34 -17.52 -53.22
CA VAL A 259 -28.24 -16.57 -53.33
C VAL A 259 -26.91 -17.31 -53.32
N GLU A 260 -25.88 -16.68 -53.84
CA GLU A 260 -24.51 -17.16 -53.76
C GLU A 260 -23.60 -16.09 -53.16
N GLY A 261 -22.61 -16.51 -52.40
CA GLY A 261 -21.64 -15.61 -51.80
C GLY A 261 -20.59 -16.36 -50.99
N THR A 262 -19.69 -15.61 -50.37
CA THR A 262 -18.65 -16.17 -49.51
C THR A 262 -19.09 -16.12 -48.05
N ILE A 263 -18.92 -17.23 -47.33
CA ILE A 263 -19.23 -17.32 -45.91
C ILE A 263 -18.25 -16.45 -45.12
N THR A 264 -18.72 -15.36 -44.51
CA THR A 264 -17.90 -14.49 -43.67
C THR A 264 -18.03 -14.78 -42.20
N TYR A 265 -19.12 -15.41 -41.77
CA TYR A 265 -19.35 -15.83 -40.39
C TYR A 265 -20.21 -17.09 -40.39
N TYR A 266 -19.93 -18.01 -39.48
CA TYR A 266 -20.75 -19.19 -39.28
C TYR A 266 -20.75 -19.57 -37.80
N GLN A 267 -21.96 -19.66 -37.23
CA GLN A 267 -22.23 -20.21 -35.93
C GLN A 267 -23.18 -21.41 -36.13
N PRO A 268 -22.69 -22.65 -35.96
CA PRO A 268 -23.52 -23.85 -36.10
C PRO A 268 -24.80 -23.77 -35.28
N GLY A 269 -25.92 -24.15 -35.90
CA GLY A 269 -27.24 -24.17 -35.26
C GLY A 269 -27.90 -22.79 -35.05
N ALA A 270 -27.20 -21.69 -35.38
CA ALA A 270 -27.72 -20.35 -35.14
C ALA A 270 -27.76 -19.46 -36.39
N ALA A 271 -26.62 -19.24 -37.04
CA ALA A 271 -26.54 -18.25 -38.11
C ALA A 271 -25.32 -18.42 -39.03
N LEU A 272 -25.47 -17.90 -40.24
CA LEU A 272 -24.43 -17.76 -41.24
C LEU A 272 -24.50 -16.35 -41.84
N VAL A 273 -23.38 -15.77 -42.23
CA VAL A 273 -23.35 -14.53 -43.01
C VAL A 273 -22.70 -14.80 -44.34
N LEU A 274 -23.42 -14.48 -45.42
CA LEU A 274 -22.87 -14.47 -46.77
C LEU A 274 -22.49 -13.06 -47.17
N GLN A 275 -21.40 -12.92 -47.89
CA GLN A 275 -20.96 -11.65 -48.47
C GLN A 275 -20.61 -11.82 -49.95
N ASP A 276 -21.10 -10.89 -50.77
CA ASP A 276 -20.72 -10.70 -52.17
C ASP A 276 -20.32 -9.23 -52.37
N GLY A 277 -19.03 -8.98 -52.61
CA GLY A 277 -18.47 -7.63 -52.67
C GLY A 277 -18.73 -6.82 -51.40
N THR A 278 -19.47 -5.70 -51.53
CA THR A 278 -19.85 -4.80 -50.43
C THR A 278 -21.28 -5.05 -49.94
N ARG A 279 -21.86 -6.21 -50.22
CA ARG A 279 -23.19 -6.58 -49.77
C ARG A 279 -23.09 -7.81 -48.90
N ALA A 280 -23.73 -7.78 -47.74
CA ALA A 280 -23.80 -8.90 -46.84
C ALA A 280 -25.26 -9.24 -46.51
N LEU A 281 -25.49 -10.52 -46.25
CA LEU A 281 -26.81 -11.05 -45.94
C LEU A 281 -26.68 -11.99 -44.75
N TRP A 282 -27.45 -11.70 -43.71
CA TRP A 282 -27.59 -12.59 -42.56
C TRP A 282 -28.54 -13.73 -42.90
N VAL A 283 -28.16 -14.94 -42.53
CA VAL A 283 -28.90 -16.18 -42.77
C VAL A 283 -29.13 -16.84 -41.42
N ASP A 284 -30.37 -16.88 -40.96
CA ASP A 284 -30.78 -17.67 -39.81
C ASP A 284 -30.86 -19.14 -40.23
N THR A 285 -30.12 -19.99 -39.53
CA THR A 285 -30.05 -21.42 -39.84
C THR A 285 -29.94 -22.23 -38.56
N ARG A 286 -30.65 -23.36 -38.52
CA ARG A 286 -30.52 -24.38 -37.47
C ARG A 286 -29.60 -25.53 -37.88
N SER A 287 -28.97 -25.43 -39.05
CA SER A 287 -28.02 -26.45 -39.51
C SER A 287 -26.74 -26.41 -38.68
N GLU A 288 -26.35 -27.58 -38.16
CA GLU A 288 -25.06 -27.82 -37.51
C GLU A 288 -24.02 -28.44 -38.46
N GLU A 289 -24.33 -28.53 -39.76
CA GLU A 289 -23.39 -29.07 -40.75
C GLU A 289 -22.09 -28.24 -40.80
N PRO A 290 -20.91 -28.87 -40.85
CA PRO A 290 -19.66 -28.13 -40.77
C PRO A 290 -19.41 -27.30 -42.04
N HIS A 291 -19.48 -25.98 -41.91
CA HIS A 291 -19.09 -25.01 -42.94
C HIS A 291 -17.88 -24.19 -42.49
N ALA A 292 -16.98 -23.83 -43.43
CA ALA A 292 -15.82 -23.01 -43.11
C ALA A 292 -16.02 -21.55 -43.54
N VAL A 293 -15.56 -20.62 -42.69
CA VAL A 293 -15.43 -19.22 -43.08
C VAL A 293 -14.45 -19.11 -44.25
N GLY A 294 -14.84 -18.39 -45.29
CA GLY A 294 -14.10 -18.24 -46.54
C GLY A 294 -14.58 -19.13 -47.68
N ASP A 295 -15.38 -20.16 -47.40
CA ASP A 295 -15.96 -21.02 -48.44
C ASP A 295 -17.02 -20.26 -49.25
N HIS A 296 -17.10 -20.56 -50.55
CA HIS A 296 -18.20 -20.13 -51.39
C HIS A 296 -19.43 -21.02 -51.17
N ALA A 297 -20.58 -20.42 -50.92
CA ALA A 297 -21.81 -21.14 -50.63
C ALA A 297 -23.01 -20.62 -51.43
N LEU A 298 -23.84 -21.57 -51.85
CA LEU A 298 -25.18 -21.35 -52.35
C LEU A 298 -26.16 -21.55 -51.20
N VAL A 299 -26.96 -20.54 -50.90
CA VAL A 299 -27.92 -20.57 -49.80
C VAL A 299 -29.31 -20.29 -50.35
N SER A 300 -30.27 -21.14 -50.01
CA SER A 300 -31.67 -20.90 -50.34
C SER A 300 -32.49 -20.72 -49.07
N GLY A 301 -33.43 -19.77 -49.04
CA GLY A 301 -34.21 -19.46 -47.85
C GLY A 301 -35.34 -18.47 -48.15
N PHE A 302 -36.09 -18.13 -47.12
CA PHE A 302 -37.17 -17.16 -47.20
C PHE A 302 -36.68 -15.79 -46.71
N PRO A 303 -36.84 -14.74 -47.53
CA PRO A 303 -36.58 -13.37 -47.10
C PRO A 303 -37.44 -13.01 -45.88
N GLY A 304 -36.80 -12.50 -44.86
CA GLY A 304 -37.41 -11.96 -43.65
C GLY A 304 -36.80 -10.62 -43.27
N VAL A 305 -37.24 -10.05 -42.15
CA VAL A 305 -36.66 -8.83 -41.58
C VAL A 305 -36.23 -9.10 -40.15
N ARG A 306 -34.98 -8.74 -39.84
CA ARG A 306 -34.42 -8.78 -38.49
C ARG A 306 -33.78 -7.45 -38.18
N ASN A 307 -34.20 -6.81 -37.10
CA ASN A 307 -33.67 -5.51 -36.64
C ASN A 307 -33.68 -4.41 -37.73
N GLY A 308 -34.65 -4.46 -38.65
CA GLY A 308 -34.76 -3.51 -39.77
C GLY A 308 -33.90 -3.84 -41.00
N SER A 309 -33.15 -4.95 -40.98
CA SER A 309 -32.37 -5.44 -42.11
C SER A 309 -32.98 -6.70 -42.71
N VAL A 310 -32.86 -6.87 -44.03
CA VAL A 310 -33.31 -8.09 -44.72
C VAL A 310 -32.40 -9.26 -44.34
N VAL A 311 -32.99 -10.40 -44.05
CA VAL A 311 -32.32 -11.66 -43.70
C VAL A 311 -32.91 -12.82 -44.49
N LEU A 312 -32.24 -13.98 -44.50
CA LEU A 312 -32.83 -15.24 -44.95
C LEU A 312 -33.13 -16.13 -43.75
N THR A 313 -34.30 -16.74 -43.74
CA THR A 313 -34.76 -17.71 -42.73
C THR A 313 -35.06 -19.05 -43.38
N GLY A 314 -35.12 -20.13 -42.59
CA GLY A 314 -35.39 -21.48 -43.10
C GLY A 314 -34.39 -21.92 -44.18
N ALA A 315 -33.12 -21.63 -43.94
CA ALA A 315 -32.09 -21.69 -44.97
C ALA A 315 -31.48 -23.08 -45.15
N GLU A 316 -31.37 -23.49 -46.42
CA GLU A 316 -30.61 -24.65 -46.88
C GLU A 316 -29.28 -24.18 -47.46
N ILE A 317 -28.18 -24.80 -47.03
CA ILE A 317 -26.82 -24.34 -47.31
C ILE A 317 -26.07 -25.40 -48.10
N GLU A 318 -25.47 -24.98 -49.22
CA GLU A 318 -24.59 -25.80 -50.04
C GLU A 318 -23.25 -25.09 -50.21
N SER A 319 -22.26 -25.46 -49.39
CA SER A 319 -20.92 -24.89 -49.44
C SER A 319 -19.98 -25.72 -50.31
N THR A 320 -19.18 -25.05 -51.12
CA THR A 320 -18.05 -25.61 -51.85
C THR A 320 -16.75 -25.19 -51.17
N ARG A 321 -15.77 -26.10 -51.07
CA ARG A 321 -14.43 -25.82 -50.49
C ARG A 321 -13.57 -24.98 -51.45
N SER A 322 -14.09 -23.85 -51.88
CA SER A 322 -13.42 -22.87 -52.72
C SER A 322 -13.28 -21.59 -51.90
N GLN A 323 -12.06 -21.30 -51.46
CA GLN A 323 -11.79 -20.12 -50.64
C GLN A 323 -11.60 -18.89 -51.50
N THR A 324 -12.45 -17.89 -51.31
CA THR A 324 -12.33 -16.60 -51.99
C THR A 324 -11.76 -15.57 -51.02
N PRO A 325 -10.59 -14.96 -51.29
CA PRO A 325 -10.03 -13.93 -50.42
C PRO A 325 -10.94 -12.70 -50.40
N LEU A 326 -11.50 -12.38 -49.23
CA LEU A 326 -12.30 -11.18 -49.02
C LEU A 326 -11.43 -10.01 -48.55
N GLN A 327 -11.62 -8.84 -49.15
CA GLN A 327 -11.04 -7.61 -48.63
C GLN A 327 -11.86 -7.13 -47.44
N VAL A 328 -11.20 -6.91 -46.30
CA VAL A 328 -11.84 -6.41 -45.08
C VAL A 328 -11.58 -4.90 -44.98
N PRO A 329 -12.57 -4.04 -45.25
CA PRO A 329 -12.39 -2.60 -45.16
C PRO A 329 -12.19 -2.18 -43.69
N VAL A 330 -11.30 -1.21 -43.48
CA VAL A 330 -11.15 -0.55 -42.18
C VAL A 330 -12.14 0.61 -42.12
N VAL A 331 -13.10 0.53 -41.19
CA VAL A 331 -14.19 1.50 -41.03
C VAL A 331 -14.11 2.08 -39.61
N ASN A 332 -14.33 3.39 -39.49
CA ASN A 332 -14.37 4.03 -38.18
C ASN A 332 -15.71 3.78 -37.48
N ALA A 333 -15.75 4.01 -36.16
CA ALA A 333 -16.96 3.79 -35.37
C ALA A 333 -18.16 4.63 -35.85
N ALA A 334 -17.90 5.77 -36.50
CA ALA A 334 -18.93 6.60 -37.11
C ALA A 334 -19.60 5.97 -38.32
N GLY A 335 -18.81 5.39 -39.23
CA GLY A 335 -19.30 4.67 -40.39
C GLY A 335 -20.07 3.42 -40.00
N LEU A 336 -19.61 2.68 -38.99
CA LEU A 336 -20.31 1.48 -38.50
C LEU A 336 -21.70 1.80 -37.94
N ALA A 337 -21.81 2.88 -37.16
CA ALA A 337 -23.09 3.34 -36.61
C ALA A 337 -24.05 3.92 -37.66
N SER A 338 -23.62 4.15 -38.90
CA SER A 338 -24.51 4.67 -39.96
C SER A 338 -25.53 3.63 -40.45
N GLY A 339 -25.32 2.35 -40.14
CA GLY A 339 -26.13 1.24 -40.62
C GLY A 339 -25.76 0.75 -42.02
N VAL A 340 -24.94 1.49 -42.78
CA VAL A 340 -24.55 1.13 -44.16
C VAL A 340 -23.82 -0.22 -44.22
N HIS A 341 -22.99 -0.51 -43.22
CA HIS A 341 -22.18 -1.73 -43.15
C HIS A 341 -22.89 -2.89 -42.43
N ALA A 342 -24.22 -2.90 -42.37
CA ALA A 342 -24.95 -3.96 -41.69
C ALA A 342 -24.58 -5.35 -42.25
N PHE A 343 -24.20 -6.25 -41.34
CA PHE A 343 -23.73 -7.61 -41.60
C PHE A 343 -22.43 -7.74 -42.41
N GLU A 344 -21.79 -6.64 -42.82
CA GLU A 344 -20.52 -6.72 -43.53
C GLU A 344 -19.38 -7.13 -42.60
N LEU A 345 -18.44 -7.89 -43.14
CA LEU A 345 -17.16 -8.15 -42.49
C LEU A 345 -16.27 -6.90 -42.60
N VAL A 346 -16.04 -6.26 -41.47
CA VAL A 346 -15.33 -4.98 -41.35
C VAL A 346 -14.26 -5.04 -40.28
N SER A 347 -13.31 -4.13 -40.33
CA SER A 347 -12.31 -3.93 -39.29
C SER A 347 -12.44 -2.54 -38.68
N ALA A 348 -12.33 -2.42 -37.36
CA ALA A 348 -12.29 -1.14 -36.66
C ALA A 348 -11.10 -1.08 -35.70
N GLU A 349 -10.55 0.12 -35.51
CA GLU A 349 -9.49 0.35 -34.53
C GLU A 349 -10.01 1.14 -33.34
N GLY A 350 -9.49 0.85 -32.16
CA GLY A 350 -9.82 1.59 -30.95
C GLY A 350 -8.98 1.18 -29.76
N GLN A 351 -9.30 1.74 -28.60
CA GLN A 351 -8.68 1.42 -27.33
C GLN A 351 -9.55 0.44 -26.55
N LEU A 352 -8.97 -0.67 -26.09
CA LEU A 352 -9.67 -1.64 -25.25
C LEU A 352 -9.91 -1.05 -23.86
N LEU A 353 -11.18 -0.91 -23.46
CA LEU A 353 -11.57 -0.38 -22.15
C LEU A 353 -11.82 -1.49 -21.14
N MET A 354 -12.55 -2.52 -21.56
CA MET A 354 -13.02 -3.60 -20.70
C MET A 354 -13.05 -4.91 -21.46
N ARG A 355 -12.97 -6.01 -20.73
CA ARG A 355 -13.18 -7.36 -21.25
C ARG A 355 -13.98 -8.16 -20.21
N VAL A 356 -14.95 -8.93 -20.66
CA VAL A 356 -15.82 -9.77 -19.83
C VAL A 356 -15.95 -11.14 -20.49
N ARG A 357 -15.77 -12.20 -19.71
CA ARG A 357 -16.12 -13.56 -20.13
C ARG A 357 -17.39 -13.98 -19.43
N GLU A 358 -18.41 -14.27 -20.23
CA GLU A 358 -19.69 -14.81 -19.79
C GLU A 358 -19.77 -16.30 -20.12
N ARG A 359 -20.86 -16.94 -19.70
CA ARG A 359 -21.08 -18.36 -20.03
C ARG A 359 -21.25 -18.56 -21.54
N ALA A 360 -21.96 -17.66 -22.22
CA ALA A 360 -22.33 -17.79 -23.62
C ALA A 360 -21.44 -16.99 -24.59
N GLN A 361 -20.58 -16.09 -24.11
CA GLN A 361 -19.78 -15.22 -24.96
C GLN A 361 -18.58 -14.59 -24.23
N ASP A 362 -17.59 -14.17 -24.99
CA ASP A 362 -16.53 -13.24 -24.60
C ASP A 362 -16.84 -11.86 -25.20
N GLN A 363 -16.77 -10.81 -24.39
CA GLN A 363 -17.05 -9.43 -24.81
C GLN A 363 -15.85 -8.52 -24.55
N TYR A 364 -15.48 -7.71 -25.54
CA TYR A 364 -14.45 -6.69 -25.48
C TYR A 364 -15.07 -5.33 -25.76
N VAL A 365 -14.94 -4.38 -24.83
CA VAL A 365 -15.50 -3.03 -24.97
C VAL A 365 -14.41 -2.10 -25.49
N ILE A 366 -14.67 -1.46 -26.63
CA ILE A 366 -13.67 -0.69 -27.38
C ILE A 366 -14.13 0.75 -27.51
N ALA A 367 -13.24 1.69 -27.19
CA ALA A 367 -13.43 3.11 -27.44
C ALA A 367 -12.74 3.53 -28.74
N SER A 368 -13.47 4.17 -29.65
CA SER A 368 -12.95 4.69 -30.91
C SER A 368 -13.65 5.99 -31.27
N GLU A 369 -12.88 7.05 -31.56
CA GLU A 369 -13.39 8.36 -32.00
C GLU A 369 -14.55 8.92 -31.15
N GLY A 370 -14.45 8.80 -29.82
CA GLY A 370 -15.47 9.29 -28.89
C GLY A 370 -16.71 8.40 -28.75
N ARG A 371 -16.71 7.21 -29.36
CA ARG A 371 -17.76 6.20 -29.21
C ARG A 371 -17.25 4.95 -28.54
N VAL A 372 -18.17 4.21 -27.96
CA VAL A 372 -17.91 2.91 -27.36
C VAL A 372 -18.80 1.89 -28.04
N PHE A 373 -18.20 0.77 -28.46
CA PHE A 373 -18.91 -0.37 -29.01
C PHE A 373 -18.35 -1.67 -28.46
N SER A 374 -19.12 -2.74 -28.59
CA SER A 374 -18.71 -4.07 -28.14
C SER A 374 -18.21 -4.90 -29.31
N ALA A 375 -17.18 -5.70 -29.06
CA ALA A 375 -16.79 -6.80 -29.91
C ALA A 375 -17.04 -8.11 -29.18
N ILE A 376 -17.84 -8.99 -29.78
CA ILE A 376 -18.42 -10.15 -29.10
C ILE A 376 -17.98 -11.40 -29.84
N TYR A 377 -17.37 -12.35 -29.12
CA TYR A 377 -17.14 -13.70 -29.60
C TYR A 377 -18.14 -14.64 -28.91
N ARG A 378 -19.07 -15.22 -29.67
CA ARG A 378 -20.07 -16.15 -29.12
C ARG A 378 -19.45 -17.52 -28.89
N HIS A 379 -19.69 -18.08 -27.72
CA HIS A 379 -19.31 -19.46 -27.43
C HIS A 379 -20.25 -20.43 -28.15
N PRO A 380 -19.74 -21.56 -28.66
CA PRO A 380 -20.60 -22.63 -29.17
C PRO A 380 -21.55 -23.11 -28.06
N GLU A 381 -22.79 -23.44 -28.44
CA GLU A 381 -23.80 -23.94 -27.50
C GLU A 381 -23.38 -25.30 -26.90
N ARG A 382 -23.79 -25.56 -25.65
CA ARG A 382 -23.41 -26.76 -24.88
C ARG A 382 -24.10 -28.02 -25.44
N GLY A 383 -23.59 -28.53 -26.54
CA GLY A 383 -23.92 -29.87 -27.10
C GLY A 383 -22.69 -30.49 -27.76
N LEU A 384 -21.85 -29.65 -28.35
CA LEU A 384 -20.52 -30.02 -28.82
C LEU A 384 -19.58 -30.00 -27.60
N ASN A 385 -19.09 -31.15 -27.13
CA ASN A 385 -18.07 -31.29 -26.07
C ASN A 385 -16.69 -30.70 -26.50
N LEU A 386 -16.68 -29.50 -27.06
CA LEU A 386 -15.48 -28.78 -27.47
C LEU A 386 -14.97 -27.96 -26.29
N PRO A 387 -13.68 -28.09 -25.90
CA PRO A 387 -13.10 -27.21 -24.90
C PRO A 387 -13.17 -25.77 -25.39
N LEU A 388 -13.84 -24.90 -24.63
CA LEU A 388 -13.91 -23.48 -24.95
C LEU A 388 -12.50 -22.89 -24.97
N SER A 389 -12.14 -22.24 -26.08
CA SER A 389 -10.89 -21.49 -26.18
C SER A 389 -10.81 -20.47 -25.03
N PRO A 390 -9.63 -20.31 -24.41
CA PRO A 390 -9.45 -19.28 -23.39
C PRO A 390 -9.66 -17.89 -24.00
N MET A 391 -10.22 -16.98 -23.23
CA MET A 391 -10.38 -15.58 -23.63
C MET A 391 -9.01 -14.98 -23.93
N LEU A 392 -8.89 -14.18 -24.99
CA LEU A 392 -7.63 -13.54 -25.33
C LEU A 392 -7.30 -12.44 -24.30
N GLU A 393 -6.20 -12.65 -23.59
CA GLU A 393 -5.79 -11.80 -22.48
C GLU A 393 -5.08 -10.52 -22.95
N VAL A 394 -5.83 -9.53 -23.46
CA VAL A 394 -5.28 -8.23 -23.88
C VAL A 394 -5.26 -7.24 -22.70
N PRO A 395 -4.13 -6.55 -22.42
CA PRO A 395 -4.08 -5.52 -21.38
C PRO A 395 -5.04 -4.36 -21.66
N LEU A 396 -5.78 -3.93 -20.64
CA LEU A 396 -6.67 -2.76 -20.74
C LEU A 396 -5.89 -1.49 -21.10
N GLY A 397 -6.46 -0.66 -21.96
CA GLY A 397 -5.85 0.54 -22.50
C GLY A 397 -4.98 0.30 -23.76
N SER A 398 -4.80 -0.95 -24.19
CA SER A 398 -4.11 -1.27 -25.44
C SER A 398 -4.88 -0.77 -26.65
N ARG A 399 -4.17 -0.34 -27.69
CA ARG A 399 -4.77 -0.05 -29.00
C ARG A 399 -4.93 -1.36 -29.76
N VAL A 400 -6.15 -1.66 -30.15
CA VAL A 400 -6.54 -2.92 -30.80
C VAL A 400 -7.18 -2.63 -32.16
N ARG A 401 -7.01 -3.57 -33.08
CA ARG A 401 -7.80 -3.69 -34.30
C ARG A 401 -8.71 -4.89 -34.13
N VAL A 402 -9.96 -4.70 -34.49
CA VAL A 402 -11.01 -5.68 -34.28
C VAL A 402 -11.72 -5.91 -35.59
N THR A 403 -11.70 -7.15 -36.06
CA THR A 403 -12.36 -7.58 -37.29
C THR A 403 -13.62 -8.36 -36.94
N GLY A 404 -14.74 -8.08 -37.58
CA GLY A 404 -15.96 -8.81 -37.27
C GLY A 404 -17.12 -8.42 -38.16
N ILE A 405 -18.23 -9.13 -38.00
CA ILE A 405 -19.48 -8.80 -38.65
C ILE A 405 -20.13 -7.65 -37.89
N CYS A 406 -20.44 -6.55 -38.58
CA CYS A 406 -21.17 -5.45 -37.96
C CYS A 406 -22.64 -5.82 -37.77
N VAL A 407 -23.10 -5.94 -36.52
CA VAL A 407 -24.49 -6.27 -36.18
C VAL A 407 -25.13 -5.07 -35.49
N LEU A 408 -26.31 -4.67 -35.96
CA LEU A 408 -27.07 -3.56 -35.39
C LEU A 408 -27.98 -4.08 -34.26
N ASP A 409 -27.92 -3.43 -33.09
CA ASP A 409 -28.63 -3.90 -31.88
C ASP A 409 -30.13 -3.61 -31.94
N HIS A 410 -30.55 -2.48 -32.52
CA HIS A 410 -31.89 -2.14 -33.01
C HIS A 410 -31.82 -0.69 -33.53
N GLY A 411 -32.42 -0.37 -34.68
CA GLY A 411 -32.35 0.98 -35.23
C GLY A 411 -33.57 1.38 -36.05
N ASP A 412 -34.17 2.51 -35.68
CA ASP A 412 -34.83 3.37 -36.65
C ASP A 412 -33.74 3.93 -37.57
N GLN A 413 -33.51 3.27 -38.71
CA GLN A 413 -32.49 3.64 -39.69
C GLN A 413 -32.70 5.06 -40.25
N PHE A 414 -33.85 5.69 -39.99
CA PHE A 414 -34.20 7.03 -40.44
C PHE A 414 -33.85 8.13 -39.43
N ARG A 415 -33.47 7.80 -38.18
CA ARG A 415 -33.22 8.78 -37.09
C ARG A 415 -31.80 8.79 -36.51
N GLY A 416 -30.78 8.55 -37.34
CA GLY A 416 -29.39 8.83 -36.98
C GLY A 416 -28.57 7.60 -36.59
N GLN A 417 -27.63 7.77 -35.66
CA GLN A 417 -26.61 6.77 -35.33
C GLN A 417 -27.20 5.57 -34.57
N VAL A 418 -27.01 4.37 -35.10
CA VAL A 418 -27.54 3.12 -34.54
C VAL A 418 -26.50 2.47 -33.63
N ALA A 419 -26.96 1.90 -32.51
CA ALA A 419 -26.11 1.07 -31.65
C ALA A 419 -25.72 -0.21 -32.39
N PHE A 420 -24.45 -0.59 -32.28
CA PHE A 420 -23.91 -1.74 -32.99
C PHE A 420 -22.86 -2.47 -32.15
N HIS A 421 -22.61 -3.72 -32.52
CA HIS A 421 -21.47 -4.50 -32.06
C HIS A 421 -20.78 -5.19 -33.23
N LEU A 422 -19.52 -5.56 -33.04
CA LEU A 422 -18.78 -6.41 -33.97
C LEU A 422 -18.81 -7.86 -33.47
N LEU A 423 -19.38 -8.76 -34.25
CA LEU A 423 -19.39 -10.18 -33.96
C LEU A 423 -18.10 -10.83 -34.52
N LEU A 424 -17.25 -11.29 -33.62
CA LEU A 424 -15.96 -11.92 -33.92
C LEU A 424 -16.18 -13.35 -34.40
N ARG A 425 -15.41 -13.78 -35.39
CA ARG A 425 -15.46 -15.16 -35.93
C ARG A 425 -14.53 -16.06 -35.14
N SER A 426 -13.42 -15.51 -34.66
CA SER A 426 -12.48 -16.20 -33.79
C SER A 426 -11.74 -15.21 -32.89
N SER A 427 -10.99 -15.73 -31.92
CA SER A 427 -10.09 -14.92 -31.09
C SER A 427 -8.97 -14.25 -31.90
N GLN A 428 -8.66 -14.72 -33.11
CA GLN A 428 -7.63 -14.11 -33.99
C GLN A 428 -8.10 -12.80 -34.62
N ASP A 429 -9.41 -12.54 -34.63
CA ASP A 429 -9.97 -11.30 -35.16
C ASP A 429 -9.72 -10.09 -34.24
N LEU A 430 -9.13 -10.30 -33.05
CA LEU A 430 -8.68 -9.26 -32.15
C LEU A 430 -7.15 -9.13 -32.21
N ALA A 431 -6.64 -8.13 -32.92
CA ALA A 431 -5.21 -7.88 -33.04
C ALA A 431 -4.77 -6.71 -32.14
N VAL A 432 -3.72 -6.91 -31.35
CA VAL A 432 -3.12 -5.83 -30.54
C VAL A 432 -2.16 -5.03 -31.42
N LEU A 433 -2.50 -3.77 -31.70
CA LEU A 433 -1.67 -2.87 -32.49
C LEU A 433 -0.57 -2.20 -31.63
N ALA A 434 -0.91 -1.84 -30.40
CA ALA A 434 0.04 -1.28 -29.44
C ALA A 434 -0.40 -1.61 -28.01
N GLY A 435 0.58 -1.81 -27.11
CA GLY A 435 0.32 -1.97 -25.68
C GLY A 435 -0.31 -0.73 -25.04
N PRO A 436 -0.69 -0.80 -23.75
CA PRO A 436 -1.29 0.33 -23.06
C PRO A 436 -0.31 1.49 -22.99
N SER A 437 -0.85 2.72 -23.07
CA SER A 437 -0.04 3.94 -22.94
C SER A 437 0.86 3.89 -21.70
N LEU A 438 2.12 4.32 -21.87
CA LEU A 438 3.04 4.52 -20.75
C LEU A 438 2.46 5.50 -19.72
N ILE A 439 1.61 6.44 -20.15
CA ILE A 439 0.83 7.34 -19.30
C ILE A 439 -0.49 6.65 -18.93
N SER A 440 -0.41 5.64 -18.08
CA SER A 440 -1.57 5.03 -17.43
C SER A 440 -1.60 5.42 -15.95
N VAL A 441 -2.78 5.44 -15.31
CA VAL A 441 -2.92 5.74 -13.86
C VAL A 441 -1.98 4.86 -13.03
N ARG A 442 -1.86 3.57 -13.40
CA ARG A 442 -0.94 2.62 -12.77
C ARG A 442 0.52 3.04 -12.90
N ASN A 443 0.97 3.36 -14.12
CA ASN A 443 2.36 3.73 -14.36
C ASN A 443 2.70 5.09 -13.75
N LEU A 444 1.75 6.04 -13.74
CA LEU A 444 1.92 7.33 -13.07
C LEU A 444 2.04 7.15 -11.54
N ALA A 445 1.26 6.24 -10.96
CA ALA A 445 1.39 5.88 -9.54
C ALA A 445 2.75 5.21 -9.24
N ILE A 446 3.23 4.33 -10.12
CA ILE A 446 4.57 3.73 -10.00
C ILE A 446 5.66 4.81 -10.10
N LEU A 447 5.57 5.73 -11.07
CA LEU A 447 6.51 6.84 -11.23
C LEU A 447 6.49 7.77 -10.02
N LEU A 448 5.30 8.07 -9.48
CA LEU A 448 5.16 8.85 -8.26
C LEU A 448 5.79 8.13 -7.06
N GLY A 449 5.54 6.83 -6.91
CA GLY A 449 6.17 6.00 -5.88
C GLY A 449 7.70 5.97 -5.99
N LEU A 450 8.23 5.84 -7.22
CA LEU A 450 9.66 5.92 -7.49
C LEU A 450 10.22 7.31 -7.18
N ALA A 451 9.53 8.38 -7.56
CA ALA A 451 9.94 9.75 -7.25
C ALA A 451 9.97 9.99 -5.73
N VAL A 452 8.98 9.50 -5.00
CA VAL A 452 8.94 9.54 -3.53
C VAL A 452 10.08 8.70 -2.92
N ALA A 453 10.37 7.51 -3.45
CA ALA A 453 11.49 6.70 -2.99
C ALA A 453 12.84 7.38 -3.24
N VAL A 454 13.04 7.98 -4.42
CA VAL A 454 14.22 8.77 -4.75
C VAL A 454 14.33 9.97 -3.81
N MET A 455 13.21 10.66 -3.52
CA MET A 455 13.18 11.75 -2.55
C MET A 455 13.63 11.26 -1.16
N PHE A 456 13.15 10.11 -0.68
CA PHE A 456 13.64 9.53 0.58
C PHE A 456 15.12 9.15 0.55
N VAL A 457 15.63 8.64 -0.57
CA VAL A 457 17.07 8.35 -0.74
C VAL A 457 17.89 9.63 -0.73
N VAL A 458 17.44 10.69 -1.41
CA VAL A 458 18.10 12.00 -1.43
C VAL A 458 18.07 12.64 -0.05
N ILE A 459 16.93 12.64 0.64
CA ILE A 459 16.81 13.12 2.02
C ILE A 459 17.70 12.28 2.95
N GLY A 460 17.69 10.96 2.84
CA GLY A 460 18.55 10.07 3.61
C GLY A 460 20.03 10.34 3.36
N LYS A 461 20.45 10.52 2.10
CA LYS A 461 21.81 10.93 1.76
C LYS A 461 22.15 12.32 2.30
N ALA A 462 21.24 13.29 2.21
CA ALA A 462 21.45 14.64 2.74
C ALA A 462 21.63 14.61 4.26
N LEU A 463 20.78 13.88 4.98
CA LEU A 463 20.88 13.71 6.44
C LEU A 463 22.15 12.94 6.85
N LEU A 464 22.57 11.93 6.08
CA LEU A 464 23.83 11.22 6.30
C LEU A 464 25.05 12.11 6.01
N LEU A 465 25.00 12.90 4.94
CA LEU A 465 26.05 13.86 4.60
C LEU A 465 26.12 14.96 5.66
N GLU A 466 24.99 15.47 6.13
CA GLU A 466 24.91 16.47 7.21
C GLU A 466 25.45 15.90 8.52
N ARG A 467 25.14 14.63 8.85
CA ARG A 467 25.76 13.94 10.01
C ARG A 467 27.26 13.75 9.85
N LYS A 468 27.74 13.46 8.64
CA LYS A 468 29.18 13.31 8.35
C LYS A 468 29.91 14.64 8.40
N LEU A 469 29.32 15.69 7.83
CA LEU A 469 29.83 17.06 7.85
C LEU A 469 29.82 17.62 9.27
N ARG A 470 28.72 17.49 10.03
CA ARG A 470 28.69 17.85 11.47
C ARG A 470 29.74 17.09 12.27
N ARG A 471 30.01 15.80 12.00
CA ARG A 471 31.11 15.07 12.67
C ARG A 471 32.49 15.61 12.29
N GLN A 472 32.70 16.01 11.03
CA GLN A 472 33.96 16.59 10.57
C GLN A 472 34.15 18.04 11.03
N ASP A 473 33.08 18.84 11.08
CA ASP A 473 33.07 20.22 11.56
C ASP A 473 33.12 20.30 13.08
N VAL A 474 32.52 19.37 13.81
CA VAL A 474 32.69 19.24 15.27
C VAL A 474 34.10 18.73 15.59
N ALA A 475 34.72 17.87 14.78
CA ALA A 475 36.10 17.44 15.01
C ALA A 475 37.13 18.55 14.71
N LYS A 476 36.95 19.30 13.61
CA LYS A 476 37.79 20.47 13.26
C LYS A 476 37.53 21.65 14.21
N GLY A 477 36.27 21.92 14.53
CA GLY A 477 35.82 22.90 15.51
C GLY A 477 36.35 22.58 16.91
N ALA A 478 36.20 21.36 17.40
CA ALA A 478 36.73 20.95 18.71
C ALA A 478 38.27 20.94 18.78
N ALA A 479 38.99 20.79 17.66
CA ALA A 479 40.45 20.95 17.63
C ALA A 479 40.85 22.43 17.71
N ILE A 480 40.10 23.31 17.02
CA ILE A 480 40.28 24.76 17.05
C ILE A 480 39.84 25.34 18.41
N GLU A 481 38.73 24.89 19.00
CA GLU A 481 38.26 25.28 20.33
C GLU A 481 39.25 24.83 21.41
N ARG A 482 39.70 23.55 21.39
CA ARG A 482 40.74 23.05 22.32
C ARG A 482 42.09 23.76 22.16
N TRP A 483 42.35 24.36 21.00
CA TRP A 483 43.52 25.20 20.77
C TRP A 483 43.29 26.65 21.27
N ARG A 484 42.12 27.23 20.99
CA ARG A 484 41.71 28.55 21.48
C ARG A 484 41.69 28.60 23.00
N THR A 485 41.18 27.55 23.65
CA THR A 485 41.18 27.40 25.12
C THR A 485 42.60 27.19 25.65
N ARG A 486 43.49 26.43 24.99
CA ARG A 486 44.89 26.25 25.44
C ARG A 486 45.78 27.49 25.31
N VAL A 487 45.62 28.29 24.25
CA VAL A 487 46.36 29.55 24.08
C VAL A 487 45.80 30.63 25.01
N ILE A 488 44.47 30.68 25.21
CA ILE A 488 43.86 31.58 26.20
C ILE A 488 44.23 31.16 27.63
N ASP A 489 44.19 29.86 27.96
CA ASP A 489 44.62 29.32 29.25
C ASP A 489 46.14 29.45 29.44
N GLY A 490 46.95 29.43 28.38
CA GLY A 490 48.40 29.67 28.46
C GLY A 490 48.79 31.15 28.57
N ILE A 491 47.94 32.05 28.09
CA ILE A 491 48.06 33.50 28.32
C ILE A 491 47.49 33.88 29.70
N ASN A 492 46.51 33.12 30.21
CA ASN A 492 45.84 33.33 31.51
C ASN A 492 46.27 32.37 32.62
N ALA A 493 47.25 31.51 32.41
CA ALA A 493 47.95 30.75 33.45
C ALA A 493 49.42 31.07 33.24
N ALA A 494 50.20 31.22 34.30
CA ALA A 494 51.59 31.69 34.28
C ALA A 494 52.58 30.73 33.55
N ILE A 495 52.33 30.45 32.28
CA ILE A 495 53.23 29.77 31.36
C ILE A 495 54.30 30.79 30.93
N PRO A 496 55.60 30.46 30.99
CA PRO A 496 56.66 31.36 30.55
C PRO A 496 56.42 31.83 29.10
N LEU A 497 56.60 33.12 28.84
CA LEU A 497 56.38 33.76 27.53
C LEU A 497 56.96 32.96 26.34
N ARG A 498 58.13 32.37 26.56
CA ARG A 498 58.81 31.42 25.66
C ARG A 498 57.92 30.29 25.13
N GLU A 499 57.16 29.64 26.00
CA GLU A 499 56.38 28.45 25.66
C GLU A 499 55.09 28.82 24.91
N THR A 500 54.52 30.00 25.23
CA THR A 500 53.42 30.60 24.46
C THR A 500 53.86 30.98 23.04
N LEU A 501 55.04 31.58 22.88
CA LEU A 501 55.57 31.94 21.56
C LEU A 501 55.90 30.71 20.69
N LEU A 502 56.42 29.63 21.29
CA LEU A 502 56.64 28.36 20.60
C LEU A 502 55.33 27.78 20.04
N GLN A 503 54.26 27.76 20.84
CA GLN A 503 52.94 27.28 20.41
C GLN A 503 52.33 28.15 19.31
N ILE A 504 52.54 29.47 19.35
CA ILE A 504 52.10 30.38 18.29
C ILE A 504 52.82 30.04 16.98
N THR A 505 54.15 29.85 17.00
CA THR A 505 54.92 29.51 15.79
C THR A 505 54.59 28.13 15.22
N GLU A 506 54.32 27.13 16.08
CA GLU A 506 53.91 25.78 15.65
C GLU A 506 52.53 25.78 14.97
N LEU A 507 51.58 26.58 15.47
CA LEU A 507 50.27 26.71 14.83
C LEU A 507 50.38 27.36 13.45
N VAL A 508 51.19 28.42 13.32
CA VAL A 508 51.39 29.10 12.04
C VAL A 508 52.04 28.13 11.04
N SER A 509 53.06 27.37 11.47
CA SER A 509 53.62 26.27 10.69
C SER A 509 52.54 25.28 10.23
N PHE A 510 51.66 24.81 11.13
CA PHE A 510 50.58 23.87 10.79
C PHE A 510 49.53 24.46 9.83
N LYS A 511 49.03 25.67 10.09
CA LYS A 511 47.99 26.32 9.27
C LYS A 511 48.50 26.68 7.88
N VAL A 512 49.75 27.10 7.80
CA VAL A 512 50.39 27.53 6.56
C VAL A 512 51.08 26.35 5.85
N GLN A 513 51.08 25.17 6.48
CA GLN A 513 51.79 23.97 6.02
C GLN A 513 53.26 24.27 5.70
N ALA A 514 53.87 25.14 6.51
CA ALA A 514 55.25 25.59 6.36
C ALA A 514 56.14 24.81 7.32
N GLU A 515 57.27 24.33 6.81
CA GLU A 515 58.21 23.53 7.60
C GLU A 515 58.99 24.39 8.61
N TYR A 516 59.26 25.65 8.25
CA TYR A 516 59.98 26.62 9.09
C TYR A 516 59.06 27.78 9.48
N CYS A 517 58.82 27.95 10.78
CA CYS A 517 58.16 29.12 11.35
C CYS A 517 58.79 29.46 12.70
N TRP A 518 59.16 30.73 12.87
CA TRP A 518 59.80 31.22 14.09
C TRP A 518 59.43 32.68 14.37
N ALA A 519 59.65 33.12 15.59
CA ALA A 519 59.50 34.51 16.03
C ALA A 519 60.85 35.02 16.53
N GLU A 520 61.19 36.26 16.17
CA GLU A 520 62.39 36.97 16.63
C GLU A 520 61.94 38.13 17.52
N ILE A 521 62.29 38.08 18.81
CA ILE A 521 61.93 39.12 19.78
C ILE A 521 63.17 39.87 20.20
N GLU A 522 63.08 41.20 20.19
CA GLU A 522 64.22 42.12 20.29
C GLU A 522 65.04 41.95 21.59
N PHE A 523 64.45 41.40 22.65
CA PHE A 523 65.10 41.22 23.96
C PHE A 523 65.11 39.78 24.51
N GLU A 524 64.35 38.85 23.92
CA GLU A 524 64.23 37.47 24.42
C GLU A 524 64.80 36.41 23.46
N GLY A 525 65.20 36.81 22.25
CA GLY A 525 65.83 35.92 21.27
C GLY A 525 64.84 35.28 20.28
N THR A 526 65.25 34.17 19.68
CA THR A 526 64.50 33.49 18.61
C THR A 526 63.74 32.27 19.15
N PHE A 527 62.47 32.13 18.77
CA PHE A 527 61.57 31.06 19.23
C PHE A 527 60.92 30.35 18.05
N GLY A 528 60.83 29.02 18.08
CA GLY A 528 60.22 28.23 17.01
C GLY A 528 61.24 27.49 16.15
N ASN A 529 60.76 26.90 15.05
CA ASN A 529 61.60 26.11 14.14
C ASN A 529 62.36 27.04 13.19
N CYS A 530 63.47 27.58 13.68
CA CYS A 530 64.27 28.55 12.96
C CYS A 530 65.41 27.86 12.18
N PRO A 531 65.49 28.00 10.85
CA PRO A 531 66.52 27.34 10.05
C PRO A 531 67.92 27.94 10.28
N GLY A 532 68.96 27.14 10.02
CA GLY A 532 70.35 27.57 10.08
C GLY A 532 70.67 28.66 9.04
N ALA A 533 71.77 29.39 9.20
CA ALA A 533 72.12 30.51 8.33
C ALA A 533 72.22 30.14 6.84
N GLU A 534 72.74 28.95 6.51
CA GLU A 534 72.83 28.46 5.13
C GLU A 534 71.46 28.06 4.55
N GLU A 535 70.56 27.54 5.38
CA GLU A 535 69.21 27.13 5.00
C GLU A 535 68.30 28.34 4.79
N ARG A 536 68.41 29.37 5.63
CA ARG A 536 67.71 30.66 5.47
C ARG A 536 67.95 31.27 4.08
N ALA A 537 69.18 31.18 3.56
CA ALA A 537 69.52 31.70 2.23
C ALA A 537 68.82 30.95 1.07
N ARG A 538 68.35 29.72 1.31
CA ARG A 538 67.66 28.87 0.31
C ARG A 538 66.14 28.99 0.37
N LEU A 539 65.60 29.56 1.45
CA LEU A 539 64.17 29.74 1.66
C LEU A 539 63.69 31.10 1.15
N GLU A 540 62.42 31.17 0.75
CA GLU A 540 61.69 32.44 0.61
C GLU A 540 61.02 32.73 1.96
N ILE A 541 61.38 33.86 2.58
CA ILE A 541 60.93 34.22 3.93
C ILE A 541 59.85 35.29 3.83
N VAL A 542 58.69 35.02 4.41
CA VAL A 542 57.64 36.01 4.66
C VAL A 542 57.71 36.38 6.13
N GLU A 543 57.83 37.67 6.41
CA GLU A 543 57.88 38.21 7.77
C GLU A 543 56.82 39.30 7.98
N ASP A 544 56.37 39.44 9.21
CA ASP A 544 55.45 40.50 9.64
C ASP A 544 55.82 40.98 11.04
N GLU A 545 55.63 42.28 11.28
CA GLU A 545 56.06 42.94 12.50
C GLU A 545 55.05 42.75 13.63
N ILE A 546 55.55 42.53 14.84
CA ILE A 546 54.77 42.51 16.07
C ILE A 546 54.77 43.93 16.64
N PRO A 547 53.68 44.72 16.50
CA PRO A 547 53.66 46.09 17.00
C PRO A 547 53.47 46.13 18.53
N ALA A 548 54.13 47.07 19.21
CA ALA A 548 53.77 47.49 20.56
C ALA A 548 52.68 48.56 20.52
N ARG A 549 51.81 48.62 21.54
CA ARG A 549 50.90 49.77 21.73
C ARG A 549 51.60 51.13 21.86
N SER A 550 52.88 51.16 22.25
CA SER A 550 53.69 52.38 22.39
C SER A 550 54.31 52.88 21.07
N GLY A 551 54.09 52.18 19.96
CA GLY A 551 54.53 52.61 18.62
C GLY A 551 55.92 52.09 18.18
N GLY A 552 56.62 51.33 19.03
CA GLY A 552 57.82 50.56 18.64
C GLY A 552 57.48 49.11 18.28
N ALA A 553 58.33 48.41 17.51
CA ALA A 553 58.17 46.98 17.25
C ALA A 553 58.64 46.14 18.46
N LEU A 554 57.90 45.10 18.84
CA LEU A 554 58.27 44.14 19.89
C LEU A 554 59.11 42.96 19.34
N GLY A 555 59.03 42.73 18.03
CA GLY A 555 59.66 41.61 17.34
C GLY A 555 59.04 41.37 15.97
N ARG A 556 59.35 40.23 15.35
CA ARG A 556 58.80 39.78 14.06
C ARG A 556 58.44 38.30 14.11
N ILE A 557 57.44 37.89 13.33
CA ILE A 557 57.14 36.47 13.05
C ILE A 557 57.54 36.18 11.61
N CYS A 558 58.29 35.10 11.40
CA CYS A 558 58.87 34.71 10.13
C CYS A 558 58.44 33.28 9.74
N VAL A 559 58.18 33.07 8.45
CA VAL A 559 57.85 31.76 7.87
C VAL A 559 58.68 31.54 6.62
N GLY A 560 59.37 30.40 6.54
CA GLY A 560 60.22 30.04 5.40
C GLY A 560 59.59 28.97 4.50
N PHE A 561 59.65 29.19 3.18
CA PHE A 561 59.18 28.27 2.14
C PHE A 561 60.31 27.84 1.21
N GLU A 562 60.33 26.58 0.77
CA GLU A 562 61.24 26.12 -0.28
C GLU A 562 60.86 26.75 -1.64
N ARG A 563 61.84 27.34 -2.34
CA ARG A 563 61.67 28.08 -3.61
C ARG A 563 60.97 27.32 -4.75
N HIS A 564 60.71 26.02 -4.63
CA HIS A 564 60.09 25.20 -5.67
C HIS A 564 58.71 24.62 -5.29
N ARG A 565 58.20 24.89 -4.07
CA ARG A 565 56.79 24.68 -3.73
C ARG A 565 56.02 25.99 -3.88
N LEU A 566 55.29 26.09 -5.01
CA LEU A 566 54.46 27.24 -5.38
C LEU A 566 53.44 27.66 -4.30
N LYS A 567 53.53 28.95 -3.93
CA LYS A 567 52.55 29.87 -3.31
C LYS A 567 51.89 29.46 -1.98
N PRO A 568 51.97 30.30 -0.92
CA PRO A 568 51.19 30.11 0.30
C PRO A 568 49.69 30.09 -0.04
N ARG A 569 49.02 28.99 0.27
CA ARG A 569 47.57 28.85 0.04
C ARG A 569 46.76 29.44 1.21
N VAL A 570 47.22 30.56 1.76
CA VAL A 570 46.71 31.15 3.00
C VAL A 570 46.53 32.65 2.83
N GLY A 571 45.36 33.16 3.21
CA GLY A 571 45.07 34.60 3.21
C GLY A 571 45.81 35.35 4.33
N PRO A 572 45.89 36.70 4.24
CA PRO A 572 46.59 37.54 5.22
C PRO A 572 46.11 37.35 6.68
N GLU A 573 44.90 36.82 6.87
CA GLU A 573 44.28 36.61 8.18
C GLU A 573 45.04 35.66 9.12
N ALA A 574 45.76 34.65 8.61
CA ALA A 574 46.50 33.73 9.49
C ALA A 574 47.73 34.39 10.12
N PHE A 575 48.39 35.27 9.36
CA PHE A 575 49.54 36.04 9.79
C PHE A 575 49.12 37.16 10.76
N GLU A 576 48.07 37.89 10.39
CA GLU A 576 47.54 39.00 11.20
C GLU A 576 47.06 38.52 12.58
N ASN A 577 46.43 37.34 12.65
CA ASN A 577 46.01 36.75 13.93
C ASN A 577 47.19 36.29 14.78
N ALA A 578 48.24 35.74 14.18
CA ALA A 578 49.44 35.30 14.91
C ALA A 578 50.22 36.48 15.50
N VAL A 579 50.37 37.55 14.70
CA VAL A 579 50.98 38.82 15.12
C VAL A 579 50.19 39.45 16.29
N ARG A 580 48.87 39.52 16.18
CA ARG A 580 48.00 40.04 17.27
C ARG A 580 48.09 39.20 18.54
N LEU A 581 48.16 37.87 18.44
CA LEU A 581 48.28 36.97 19.59
C LEU A 581 49.67 37.07 20.25
N ALA A 582 50.74 37.22 19.46
CA ALA A 582 52.09 37.42 19.99
C ALA A 582 52.23 38.78 20.69
N ALA A 583 51.71 39.86 20.09
CA ALA A 583 51.66 41.18 20.73
C ALA A 583 50.87 41.11 22.05
N LEU A 584 49.71 40.44 22.04
CA LEU A 584 48.92 40.24 23.25
C LEU A 584 49.67 39.42 24.30
N ALA A 585 50.29 38.29 23.95
CA ALA A 585 51.03 37.45 24.91
C ALA A 585 52.18 38.21 25.59
N ILE A 586 52.94 39.00 24.81
CA ILE A 586 54.03 39.85 25.32
C ILE A 586 53.48 40.93 26.28
N GLU A 587 52.37 41.59 25.92
CA GLU A 587 51.75 42.63 26.76
C GLU A 587 51.04 42.08 28.01
N THR A 588 50.46 40.88 27.92
CA THR A 588 49.67 40.26 28.99
C THR A 588 50.57 39.60 30.04
N GLY A 589 51.71 39.02 29.64
CA GLY A 589 52.71 38.48 30.57
C GLY A 589 53.24 39.53 31.56
N GLY A 590 53.37 40.78 31.12
CA GLY A 590 53.74 41.91 32.00
C GLY A 590 52.64 42.32 33.00
N ARG A 591 51.37 42.03 32.71
CA ARG A 591 50.21 42.40 33.56
C ARG A 591 49.75 41.27 34.49
N TYR A 592 49.93 40.02 34.09
CA TYR A 592 49.45 38.85 34.82
C TYR A 592 50.16 38.67 36.18
N SER A 593 51.47 38.97 36.24
CA SER A 593 52.28 38.92 37.47
C SER A 593 51.80 39.87 38.58
N GLU A 594 51.15 40.99 38.23
CA GLU A 594 50.61 41.97 39.18
C GLU A 594 49.20 41.60 39.67
N LEU A 595 48.42 40.87 38.86
CA LEU A 595 47.06 40.41 39.17
C LEU A 595 47.03 39.19 40.09
N VAL A 596 47.93 38.21 39.89
CA VAL A 596 48.07 37.03 40.76
C VAL A 596 48.45 37.44 42.19
N ARG A 597 49.32 38.46 42.33
CA ARG A 597 49.72 39.01 43.63
C ARG A 597 48.54 39.58 44.43
N ARG A 598 47.44 39.99 43.77
CA ARG A 598 46.24 40.56 44.41
C ARG A 598 45.15 39.54 44.73
N SER A 599 45.19 38.35 44.13
CA SER A 599 44.15 37.31 44.29
C SER A 599 44.48 36.24 45.33
N GLU A 600 45.72 36.19 45.83
CA GLU A 600 46.19 35.15 46.75
C GLU A 600 46.38 35.65 48.18
N VAL A 601 46.31 36.97 48.38
CA VAL A 601 46.47 37.61 49.68
C VAL A 601 45.13 38.11 50.22
N ASP A 602 44.95 38.02 51.53
CA ASP A 602 43.86 38.68 52.23
C ASP A 602 44.11 40.20 52.23
N ALA A 603 43.17 40.97 51.68
CA ALA A 603 43.34 42.41 51.49
C ALA A 603 43.46 43.19 52.82
N LEU A 604 42.94 42.66 53.92
CA LEU A 604 42.98 43.31 55.22
C LEU A 604 44.30 43.09 55.97
N THR A 605 44.75 41.83 56.02
CA THR A 605 45.89 41.42 56.87
C THR A 605 47.18 41.20 56.09
N GLY A 606 47.10 41.09 54.75
CA GLY A 606 48.21 40.76 53.88
C GLY A 606 48.74 39.33 54.04
N ALA A 607 48.12 38.47 54.86
CA ALA A 607 48.38 37.03 54.90
C ALA A 607 47.90 36.35 53.60
N GLN A 608 48.27 35.09 53.38
CA GLN A 608 47.67 34.32 52.30
C GLN A 608 46.16 34.13 52.58
N ASN A 609 45.32 34.13 51.56
CA ASN A 609 43.90 33.87 51.74
C ASN A 609 43.60 32.36 51.71
N ARG A 610 42.36 31.99 52.03
CA ARG A 610 41.92 30.59 52.06
C ARG A 610 42.22 29.82 50.78
N PHE A 611 42.04 30.44 49.62
CA PHE A 611 42.29 29.79 48.33
C PHE A 611 43.78 29.43 48.15
N ALA A 612 44.68 30.37 48.47
CA ALA A 612 46.11 30.14 48.41
C ALA A 612 46.57 29.07 49.41
N PHE A 613 45.98 29.06 50.61
CA PHE A 613 46.25 28.05 51.64
C PHE A 613 45.80 26.64 51.22
N ASP A 614 44.55 26.48 50.78
CA ASP A 614 43.99 25.19 50.40
C ASP A 614 44.83 24.52 49.30
N ARG A 615 45.28 25.32 48.32
CA ARG A 615 46.18 24.88 47.25
C ARG A 615 47.57 24.50 47.77
N ALA A 616 48.14 25.29 48.68
CA ALA A 616 49.45 24.99 49.26
C ALA A 616 49.42 23.71 50.11
N LEU A 617 48.34 23.49 50.85
CA LEU A 617 48.14 22.28 51.65
C LEU A 617 47.96 21.04 50.76
N ASP A 618 47.16 21.11 49.70
CA ASP A 618 47.04 20.00 48.74
C ASP A 618 48.40 19.66 48.09
N ALA A 619 49.17 20.68 47.71
CA ALA A 619 50.51 20.48 47.13
C ALA A 619 51.51 19.89 48.14
N ALA A 620 51.45 20.29 49.41
CA ALA A 620 52.29 19.72 50.46
C ALA A 620 51.95 18.25 50.75
N ILE A 621 50.67 17.89 50.77
CA ILE A 621 50.23 16.50 50.94
C ILE A 621 50.80 15.62 49.83
N GLU A 622 50.67 16.05 48.57
CA GLU A 622 51.13 15.23 47.44
C GLU A 622 52.65 15.11 47.43
N ARG A 623 53.37 16.23 47.63
CA ARG A 623 54.84 16.24 47.70
C ARG A 623 55.37 15.33 48.79
N GLU A 624 54.86 15.45 50.01
CA GLU A 624 55.39 14.69 51.15
C GLU A 624 54.92 13.24 51.15
N ARG A 625 53.77 12.93 50.52
CA ARG A 625 53.35 11.55 50.25
C ARG A 625 54.34 10.84 49.34
N GLU A 626 54.84 11.51 48.30
CA GLU A 626 55.83 10.96 47.38
C GLU A 626 57.24 10.91 48.00
N ALA A 627 57.65 11.96 48.71
CA ALA A 627 58.97 12.07 49.31
C ALA A 627 59.12 11.28 50.63
N GLY A 628 58.01 10.84 51.22
CA GLY A 628 57.99 10.19 52.54
C GLY A 628 58.31 11.13 53.71
N GLY A 629 58.18 12.44 53.50
CA GLY A 629 58.48 13.47 54.50
C GLY A 629 57.24 13.89 55.31
N ARG A 630 57.40 14.95 56.11
CA ARG A 630 56.42 15.36 57.12
C ARG A 630 56.27 16.88 57.15
N PHE A 631 55.05 17.32 57.39
CA PHE A 631 54.73 18.73 57.59
C PHE A 631 53.65 18.89 58.66
N GLY A 632 53.57 20.09 59.21
CA GLY A 632 52.68 20.44 60.32
C GLY A 632 51.61 21.40 59.87
N LEU A 633 50.41 21.23 60.39
CA LEU A 633 49.30 22.15 60.24
C LEU A 633 48.91 22.66 61.62
N ILE A 634 48.90 23.99 61.80
CA ILE A 634 48.43 24.63 63.03
C ILE A 634 47.21 25.47 62.68
N TYR A 635 46.07 25.14 63.29
CA TYR A 635 44.82 25.89 63.18
C TYR A 635 44.68 26.82 64.40
N ILE A 636 44.31 28.07 64.15
CA ILE A 636 44.32 29.16 65.14
C ILE A 636 42.98 29.89 65.07
N ASP A 637 42.34 30.10 66.21
CA ASP A 637 41.12 30.89 66.36
C ASP A 637 41.34 31.94 67.46
N LEU A 638 41.00 33.20 67.17
CA LEU A 638 41.09 34.29 68.15
C LEU A 638 39.94 34.23 69.17
N ASP A 639 40.29 34.06 70.44
CA ASP A 639 39.29 33.95 71.50
C ASP A 639 38.55 35.28 71.67
N GLU A 640 37.21 35.22 71.68
CA GLU A 640 36.32 36.36 71.93
C GLU A 640 36.52 37.56 70.97
N PHE A 641 37.04 37.34 69.75
CA PHE A 641 37.26 38.42 68.77
C PHE A 641 35.98 39.24 68.47
N LYS A 642 34.82 38.60 68.47
CA LYS A 642 33.53 39.30 68.35
C LYS A 642 33.31 40.33 69.47
N LEU A 643 33.73 40.03 70.71
CA LEU A 643 33.64 40.97 71.83
C LEU A 643 34.53 42.20 71.59
N VAL A 644 35.71 42.01 70.99
CA VAL A 644 36.60 43.12 70.59
C VAL A 644 35.89 44.03 69.58
N ASN A 645 35.25 43.45 68.56
CA ASN A 645 34.46 44.22 67.59
C ASN A 645 33.27 44.94 68.24
N ASP A 646 32.53 44.26 69.10
CA ASP A 646 31.32 44.81 69.74
C ASP A 646 31.67 45.93 70.74
N GLN A 647 32.83 45.87 71.41
CA GLN A 647 33.26 46.85 72.42
C GLN A 647 34.05 48.02 71.84
N PHE A 648 34.95 47.77 70.88
CA PHE A 648 35.89 48.77 70.37
C PHE A 648 35.61 49.17 68.91
N GLY A 649 34.63 48.53 68.27
CA GLY A 649 34.24 48.77 66.89
C GLY A 649 35.10 48.01 65.87
N HIS A 650 34.54 47.78 64.69
CA HIS A 650 35.18 47.01 63.62
C HIS A 650 36.55 47.54 63.18
N HIS A 651 36.79 48.85 63.23
CA HIS A 651 38.08 49.43 62.88
C HIS A 651 39.23 49.00 63.83
N ILE A 652 38.94 48.80 65.13
CA ILE A 652 39.90 48.24 66.08
C ILE A 652 40.04 46.75 65.87
N GLY A 653 38.95 46.03 65.56
CA GLY A 653 39.02 44.63 65.17
C GLY A 653 39.88 44.37 63.94
N ASP A 654 39.81 45.25 62.94
CA ASP A 654 40.64 45.19 61.74
C ASP A 654 42.13 45.37 62.06
N ARG A 655 42.47 46.36 62.92
CA ARG A 655 43.84 46.53 63.42
C ARG A 655 44.29 45.35 64.30
N TYR A 656 43.38 44.75 65.06
CA TYR A 656 43.62 43.56 65.87
C TYR A 656 43.99 42.36 65.01
N LEU A 657 43.32 42.17 63.86
CA LEU A 657 43.65 41.13 62.89
C LEU A 657 45.00 41.39 62.19
N GLN A 658 45.31 42.64 61.86
CA GLN A 658 46.59 43.02 61.27
C GLN A 658 47.76 42.76 62.24
N GLU A 659 47.60 43.18 63.50
CA GLU A 659 48.58 42.95 64.57
C GLU A 659 48.76 41.46 64.85
N THR A 660 47.67 40.67 64.81
CA THR A 660 47.71 39.21 64.90
C THR A 660 48.64 38.62 63.84
N VAL A 661 48.47 39.01 62.57
CA VAL A 661 49.31 38.50 61.47
C VAL A 661 50.75 38.95 61.59
N ALA A 662 51.01 40.21 61.97
CA ALA A 662 52.36 40.71 62.20
C ALA A 662 53.06 39.87 63.27
N ARG A 663 52.39 39.62 64.39
CA ARG A 663 52.95 38.87 65.52
C ARG A 663 53.16 37.39 65.23
N LEU A 664 52.22 36.75 64.51
CA LEU A 664 52.39 35.37 64.07
C LEU A 664 53.58 35.25 63.11
N ARG A 665 53.74 36.19 62.16
CA ARG A 665 54.86 36.18 61.19
C ARG A 665 56.23 36.25 61.83
N GLU A 666 56.39 37.06 62.89
CA GLU A 666 57.66 37.14 63.63
C GLU A 666 58.11 35.82 64.24
N GLN A 667 57.16 34.91 64.48
CA GLN A 667 57.43 33.60 65.07
C GLN A 667 57.60 32.48 64.04
N LEU A 668 57.47 32.78 62.74
CA LEU A 668 57.49 31.80 61.64
C LEU A 668 58.75 31.95 60.77
N ARG A 669 59.20 30.84 60.18
CA ARG A 669 60.32 30.84 59.24
C ARG A 669 59.84 31.32 57.87
N ALA A 670 60.77 31.76 57.02
CA ALA A 670 60.45 32.21 55.66
C ALA A 670 59.77 31.14 54.78
N ASN A 671 59.95 29.86 55.09
CA ASN A 671 59.36 28.73 54.38
C ASN A 671 57.99 28.30 54.93
N ASP A 672 57.56 28.87 56.05
CA ASP A 672 56.24 28.58 56.63
C ASP A 672 55.18 29.48 55.98
N LEU A 673 53.98 28.93 55.78
CA LEU A 673 52.89 29.67 55.15
C LEU A 673 51.84 30.03 56.20
N LEU A 674 51.60 31.33 56.40
CA LEU A 674 50.52 31.86 57.23
C LEU A 674 49.37 32.34 56.35
N ALA A 675 48.17 31.85 56.66
CA ALA A 675 46.95 32.22 55.96
C ALA A 675 45.81 32.61 56.90
N ARG A 676 44.97 33.54 56.43
CA ARG A 676 43.68 33.83 57.02
C ARG A 676 42.61 33.05 56.26
N ILE A 677 41.96 32.14 56.96
CA ILE A 677 41.02 31.17 56.38
C ILE A 677 39.56 31.50 56.70
N GLY A 678 39.33 32.33 57.72
CA GLY A 678 38.02 32.81 58.15
C GLY A 678 38.07 34.25 58.68
N GLY A 679 37.02 34.66 59.39
CA GLY A 679 36.95 36.01 59.96
C GLY A 679 38.02 36.25 61.02
N ASP A 680 38.09 35.36 61.99
CA ASP A 680 38.99 35.33 63.14
C ASP A 680 39.87 34.07 63.20
N GLU A 681 39.87 33.30 62.10
CA GLU A 681 40.56 32.02 61.98
C GLU A 681 41.77 32.13 61.06
N PHE A 682 42.89 31.57 61.51
CA PHE A 682 44.16 31.50 60.80
C PHE A 682 44.67 30.06 60.75
N ALA A 683 45.46 29.76 59.72
CA ALA A 683 46.17 28.50 59.62
C ALA A 683 47.63 28.73 59.24
N VAL A 684 48.50 27.89 59.79
CA VAL A 684 49.92 27.87 59.49
C VAL A 684 50.30 26.50 58.95
N LEU A 685 50.97 26.48 57.81
CA LEU A 685 51.62 25.30 57.26
C LEU A 685 53.13 25.37 57.56
N VAL A 686 53.62 24.42 58.34
CA VAL A 686 55.03 24.32 58.74
C VAL A 686 55.69 23.20 57.95
N MET A 687 56.63 23.55 57.08
CA MET A 687 57.25 22.61 56.14
C MET A 687 58.56 22.04 56.71
N ASN A 688 58.96 20.86 56.22
CA ASN A 688 60.23 20.19 56.55
C ASN A 688 60.43 19.91 58.05
N LEU A 689 59.46 19.23 58.65
CA LEU A 689 59.56 18.85 60.07
C LEU A 689 60.47 17.65 60.26
N ASN A 690 61.29 17.70 61.31
CA ASN A 690 62.10 16.56 61.70
C ASN A 690 61.36 15.66 62.73
N SER A 691 60.49 16.24 63.55
CA SER A 691 59.73 15.51 64.57
C SER A 691 58.40 16.19 64.92
N ARG A 692 57.52 15.46 65.61
CA ARG A 692 56.20 15.98 66.06
C ARG A 692 56.35 17.07 67.11
N GLU A 693 57.37 16.97 67.94
CA GLU A 693 57.69 17.92 69.01
C GLU A 693 58.00 19.31 68.44
N GLU A 694 58.59 19.40 67.24
CA GLU A 694 58.90 20.68 66.57
C GLU A 694 57.62 21.47 66.25
N VAL A 695 56.54 20.81 65.83
CA VAL A 695 55.24 21.49 65.59
C VAL A 695 54.62 21.96 66.89
N GLN A 696 54.73 21.16 67.95
CA GLN A 696 54.20 21.51 69.26
C GLN A 696 54.96 22.69 69.86
N GLU A 697 56.27 22.74 69.69
CA GLU A 697 57.11 23.87 70.10
C GLU A 697 56.70 25.14 69.34
N ILE A 698 56.52 25.05 68.02
CA ILE A 698 56.06 26.20 67.20
C ILE A 698 54.67 26.64 67.62
N ALA A 699 53.73 25.72 67.82
CA ALA A 699 52.38 26.05 68.31
C ALA A 699 52.42 26.74 69.69
N HIS A 700 53.28 26.28 70.60
CA HIS A 700 53.46 26.89 71.92
C HIS A 700 54.10 28.29 71.81
N ARG A 701 55.07 28.47 70.91
CA ARG A 701 55.68 29.78 70.63
C ARG A 701 54.66 30.77 70.07
N LEU A 702 53.86 30.33 69.09
CA LEU A 702 52.77 31.13 68.53
C LEU A 702 51.75 31.50 69.61
N GLN A 703 51.36 30.55 70.46
CA GLN A 703 50.42 30.80 71.56
C GLN A 703 50.99 31.80 72.59
N SER A 704 52.27 31.66 72.95
CA SER A 704 52.95 32.56 73.89
C SER A 704 53.01 34.00 73.39
N ALA A 705 53.04 34.21 72.07
CA ALA A 705 53.05 35.55 71.48
C ALA A 705 51.77 36.36 71.78
N PHE A 706 50.65 35.69 72.10
CA PHE A 706 49.42 36.36 72.53
C PHE A 706 49.43 36.74 74.02
N GLY A 707 50.44 36.34 74.80
CA GLY A 707 50.52 36.67 76.23
C GLY A 707 50.68 38.16 76.53
N THR A 708 51.11 38.96 75.56
CA THR A 708 51.22 40.43 75.67
C THR A 708 49.99 41.10 75.05
N PRO A 709 49.27 41.99 75.76
CA PRO A 709 48.14 42.73 75.21
C PRO A 709 48.49 43.49 73.92
N PHE A 710 47.53 43.63 73.01
CA PHE A 710 47.69 44.47 71.83
C PHE A 710 47.45 45.93 72.23
N ARG A 711 48.37 46.82 71.85
CA ARG A 711 48.29 48.24 72.19
C ARG A 711 47.81 49.03 70.98
N PHE A 712 46.61 49.60 71.10
CA PHE A 712 46.06 50.53 70.11
C PHE A 712 45.88 51.89 70.77
N ASP A 713 46.73 52.85 70.39
CA ASP A 713 46.77 54.21 70.92
C ASP A 713 47.00 54.25 72.45
N ARG A 714 45.95 54.44 73.27
CA ARG A 714 46.02 54.41 74.75
C ARG A 714 45.30 53.20 75.37
N THR A 715 44.81 52.28 74.57
CA THR A 715 44.01 51.13 75.01
C THR A 715 44.82 49.85 74.90
N GLU A 716 44.93 49.12 75.99
CA GLU A 716 45.49 47.76 76.00
C GLU A 716 44.34 46.75 75.89
N ILE A 717 44.32 45.99 74.79
CA ILE A 717 43.32 44.94 74.56
C ILE A 717 43.99 43.60 74.83
N PRO A 718 43.50 42.80 75.80
CA PRO A 718 44.03 41.47 76.04
C PRO A 718 43.97 40.63 74.78
N ALA A 719 45.08 39.98 74.44
CA ALA A 719 45.15 39.10 73.29
C ALA A 719 45.04 37.63 73.74
N SER A 720 44.16 36.86 73.11
CA SER A 720 44.11 35.41 73.33
C SER A 720 43.73 34.69 72.05
N ALA A 721 44.35 33.54 71.85
CA ALA A 721 44.04 32.62 70.78
C ALA A 721 44.07 31.17 71.28
N SER A 722 43.20 30.36 70.68
CA SER A 722 43.19 28.92 70.84
C SER A 722 43.82 28.28 69.60
N MET A 723 44.69 27.29 69.80
CA MET A 723 45.46 26.68 68.73
C MET A 723 45.43 25.16 68.82
N GLY A 724 45.38 24.50 67.67
CA GLY A 724 45.44 23.05 67.54
C GLY A 724 46.36 22.66 66.40
N ALA A 725 47.18 21.63 66.63
CA ALA A 725 48.16 21.17 65.66
C ALA A 725 47.87 19.73 65.20
N ALA A 726 48.13 19.46 63.93
CA ALA A 726 48.13 18.16 63.28
C ALA A 726 49.43 17.94 62.51
N VAL A 727 49.92 16.72 62.45
CA VAL A 727 51.12 16.33 61.68
C VAL A 727 50.73 15.36 60.59
N PHE A 728 51.18 15.63 59.35
CA PHE A 728 51.05 14.70 58.24
C PHE A 728 52.31 13.81 58.13
N PRO A 729 52.14 12.49 57.89
CA PRO A 729 50.88 11.75 57.74
C PRO A 729 50.31 11.16 59.04
N GLU A 730 50.96 11.38 60.20
CA GLU A 730 50.68 10.66 61.45
C GLU A 730 49.28 10.87 62.02
N ASP A 731 48.79 12.12 62.03
CA ASP A 731 47.48 12.46 62.57
C ASP A 731 46.38 12.33 61.49
N ALA A 732 46.70 12.58 60.21
CA ALA A 732 45.81 12.36 59.06
C ALA A 732 46.54 12.41 57.71
N ALA A 733 45.97 11.76 56.68
CA ALA A 733 46.56 11.63 55.34
C ALA A 733 45.83 12.38 54.20
N SER A 734 44.80 13.17 54.52
CA SER A 734 44.05 13.97 53.55
C SER A 734 43.80 15.38 54.09
N ARG A 735 43.63 16.37 53.21
CA ARG A 735 43.40 17.77 53.59
C ARG A 735 42.24 17.92 54.57
N ALA A 736 41.09 17.34 54.23
CA ALA A 736 39.89 17.43 55.06
C ALA A 736 40.15 16.86 56.45
N ALA A 737 40.77 15.68 56.53
CA ALA A 737 41.06 15.03 57.81
C ALA A 737 42.14 15.77 58.63
N LEU A 738 43.16 16.36 57.99
CA LEU A 738 44.17 17.18 58.67
C LEU A 738 43.56 18.45 59.25
N MET A 739 42.73 19.15 58.47
CA MET A 739 42.01 20.34 58.91
C MET A 739 41.06 20.01 60.07
N GLU A 740 40.29 18.93 59.96
CA GLU A 740 39.37 18.46 61.00
C GLU A 740 40.12 18.07 62.30
N TYR A 741 41.26 17.40 62.18
CA TYR A 741 42.06 17.01 63.33
C TYR A 741 42.65 18.24 64.05
N ALA A 742 43.22 19.19 63.30
CA ALA A 742 43.77 20.43 63.86
C ALA A 742 42.67 21.29 64.52
N ASP A 743 41.52 21.43 63.87
CA ASP A 743 40.35 22.14 64.41
C ASP A 743 39.82 21.48 65.70
N THR A 744 39.68 20.15 65.71
CA THR A 744 39.25 19.40 66.91
C THR A 744 40.19 19.65 68.09
N ARG A 745 41.51 19.65 67.85
CA ARG A 745 42.53 19.92 68.88
C ARG A 745 42.46 21.38 69.37
N MET A 746 42.22 22.33 68.46
CA MET A 746 42.03 23.74 68.79
C MET A 746 40.79 23.93 69.67
N TYR A 747 39.67 23.32 69.28
CA TYR A 747 38.42 23.41 70.02
C TYR A 747 38.54 22.82 71.44
N MET A 748 39.27 21.72 71.60
CA MET A 748 39.58 21.17 72.94
C MET A 748 40.38 22.17 73.80
N ALA A 749 41.39 22.84 73.23
CA ALA A 749 42.16 23.86 73.93
C ALA A 749 41.29 25.07 74.33
N LYS A 750 40.39 25.52 73.43
CA LYS A 750 39.43 26.61 73.67
C LYS A 750 38.47 26.29 74.82
N ARG A 751 37.96 25.05 74.88
CA ARG A 751 37.08 24.61 75.98
C ARG A 751 37.78 24.51 77.32
N GLN A 752 39.04 24.10 77.34
CA GLN A 752 39.83 24.02 78.57
C GLN A 752 40.08 25.42 79.16
N LYS A 753 40.54 26.37 78.34
CA LYS A 753 40.72 27.78 78.75
C LYS A 753 39.43 28.40 79.31
N LYS A 754 38.29 28.17 78.66
CA LYS A 754 36.98 28.71 79.09
C LYS A 754 36.49 28.10 80.41
N ARG A 755 36.92 26.87 80.73
CA ARG A 755 36.66 26.21 82.02
C ARG A 755 37.51 26.81 83.12
N GLU A 756 38.77 27.08 82.84
CA GLU A 756 39.72 27.71 83.78
C GLU A 756 39.35 29.17 84.09
N SER A 757 38.85 29.96 83.11
CA SER A 757 38.41 31.34 83.36
C SER A 757 37.12 31.46 84.17
N LYS A 758 36.16 30.53 84.03
CA LYS A 758 34.91 30.52 84.83
C LYS A 758 35.13 30.22 86.32
N ILE A 759 36.23 29.55 86.67
CA ILE A 759 36.58 29.28 88.08
C ILE A 759 37.11 30.56 88.76
N HIS A 760 37.54 31.58 87.99
CA HIS A 760 38.05 32.86 88.52
C HIS A 760 37.02 34.00 88.66
N VAL A 761 35.81 33.93 88.05
CA VAL A 761 34.85 35.08 87.93
C VAL A 761 33.60 34.98 88.84
N VAL A 762 33.56 34.08 89.84
CA VAL A 762 32.43 33.97 90.79
C VAL A 762 32.52 34.97 91.98
N GLY A 763 33.40 35.98 91.91
CA GLY A 763 33.42 37.12 92.86
C GLY A 763 33.13 38.45 92.15
N GLU A 764 32.07 39.15 92.56
CA GLU A 764 31.72 40.57 92.25
C GLU A 764 31.03 40.83 90.88
N GLY A 765 29.96 41.61 90.66
CA GLY A 765 29.06 42.45 91.46
C GLY A 765 28.11 43.29 90.53
N HIS A 766 26.88 43.54 90.99
CA HIS A 766 25.65 44.17 90.42
C HIS A 766 25.64 45.56 89.70
N GLY A 767 24.57 45.82 88.90
CA GLY A 767 23.83 47.12 88.81
C GLY A 767 23.29 47.52 87.41
N GLN A 768 22.01 47.25 87.04
CA GLN A 768 20.84 48.18 86.91
C GLN A 768 21.06 49.52 86.15
N LYS A 769 20.18 50.08 85.30
CA LYS A 769 18.93 49.72 84.58
C LYS A 769 18.54 50.91 83.67
N THR A 770 17.99 50.60 82.47
CA THR A 770 16.91 51.30 81.70
C THR A 770 17.06 52.72 81.14
N GLY A 771 16.77 52.85 79.83
CA GLY A 771 16.51 54.10 79.11
C GLY A 771 15.14 54.16 78.41
N ARG A 772 14.92 55.22 77.61
CA ARG A 772 13.94 55.40 76.50
C ARG A 772 14.04 56.85 75.97
N TRP A 773 13.73 57.24 74.72
CA TRP A 773 13.59 56.70 73.34
C TRP A 773 13.03 57.87 72.49
N GLY A 774 13.22 57.87 71.15
CA GLY A 774 12.45 58.69 70.17
C GLY A 774 13.32 59.72 69.44
N THR A 775 13.46 59.73 68.11
CA THR A 775 12.74 59.12 66.97
C THR A 775 13.70 58.79 65.85
#